data_AF-A0A0Q7CTI7-F1
#
_entry.id   AF-A0A0Q7CTI7-F1
#
_cell.length_a   1.000
_cell.length_b   1.000
_cell.length_c   1.000
_cell.angle_alpha   90.00
_cell.angle_beta   90.00
_cell.angle_gamma   90.00
#
_symmetry.space_group_name_H-M   'P 1'
#
loop_
_entity.id
_entity.type
_entity.pdbx_description
1 polymer ?
#
loop_
_entity_poly.entity_id
_entity_poly.type
_entity_poly.pdbx_seq_one_letter_code
_entity_poly.pdbx_strand_id
1 'polypeptide(L)'
;MSSFDATALVVPFERLRMTDVDAVGGKNASLGEMISQLAASGVRVPGGFATTAHAFRQFLKHGGLVDKINARLSALDTDDVRALAEAGAEIRGWVEGQPFPADLQDAIATEFAQLTAGNPGASFAVRSSATAEDLPDASFAGQQETFLNVVGIEDVLHKMKEVFASLYNDRAISYRVHKGFAHADVALSAGVQRMVRSDLGSAGVVFTIDTESGFKDVVFITSSYGLGETVVQGAVNPDEFYVHKPALKAGKLAVIRRNLGSKLIKMEFATPQEKAATGKLVRTVDTATEQRNRFSLTDADVTELARYALIIEEHYGRAMDIEWGKDGGDGQLYILQARPETVKSQAEGKAEQRYKLKGSGTVLAEGRAIGQKIGTGPVRIVHSLSEMDQVQAGDVLVTDMTDPNWEPVMKRASAIVTNRGGRTCHAAIIARELGIPAVVGCGDATETLKEGALVTVACSEGDTGYIYDGLLETEITDVQRGELPYCPIKIMMNVGNPQLAFDFAQMPNSGVGLARLEFIINNNIGVHPKAILDYPNVDADLKKAVESVARGHASPRAFYVDKLTEGIATIAAAFWPKPVIVRLSDFKSNEYKKLIGGSRYEPEEENPMLGFRGASRYISAEFGEAFAMECEALKRVRNDMGLTNVEIMVPFVRTLKQAERVVGMLAEQGLKRAAAGGSDDLKVIMMCEVPSNAILAEQFLEHFDGMSIGSNDLTQLTLGLDRDSGLELLAADFDERDPAVKAMISRAIAACRATGKYIGICGQGPSDHPDFADWLAAEGIVSISLNPDTVVDTWQRLAKR
;
A
#
# COMPACT_ATOMS: atom_id res chain seq x y z
N MET A 1 -7.89 -37.20 7.40
CA MET A 1 -8.94 -38.06 6.80
C MET A 1 -10.14 -37.17 6.59
N SER A 2 -10.62 -37.06 5.34
CA SER A 2 -11.76 -36.22 4.99
C SER A 2 -12.99 -36.59 5.81
N SER A 3 -13.76 -35.60 6.24
CA SER A 3 -14.89 -35.81 7.15
C SER A 3 -16.15 -36.38 6.46
N PHE A 4 -16.09 -36.62 5.15
CA PHE A 4 -17.17 -37.04 4.28
C PHE A 4 -16.70 -38.15 3.31
N ASP A 5 -17.66 -38.87 2.71
CA ASP A 5 -17.40 -39.96 1.77
C ASP A 5 -16.77 -39.44 0.46
N ALA A 6 -15.82 -40.18 -0.10
CA ALA A 6 -15.19 -39.87 -1.38
C ALA A 6 -16.19 -39.80 -2.55
N THR A 7 -17.36 -40.45 -2.42
CA THR A 7 -18.45 -40.38 -3.41
C THR A 7 -19.53 -39.36 -3.07
N ALA A 8 -19.34 -38.53 -2.03
CA ALA A 8 -20.30 -37.48 -1.70
C ALA A 8 -20.48 -36.52 -2.88
N LEU A 9 -21.73 -36.15 -3.18
CA LEU A 9 -22.05 -35.25 -4.30
C LEU A 9 -22.01 -33.78 -3.87
N VAL A 10 -22.50 -33.51 -2.66
CA VAL A 10 -22.56 -32.17 -2.06
C VAL A 10 -22.08 -32.27 -0.61
N VAL A 11 -21.33 -31.28 -0.16
CA VAL A 11 -20.76 -31.23 1.18
C VAL A 11 -20.93 -29.82 1.77
N PRO A 12 -21.49 -29.67 2.98
CA PRO A 12 -21.57 -28.38 3.67
C PRO A 12 -20.17 -27.89 4.07
N PHE A 13 -19.94 -26.58 4.04
CA PHE A 13 -18.60 -26.02 4.25
C PHE A 13 -18.00 -26.37 5.61
N GLU A 14 -18.80 -26.51 6.66
CA GLU A 14 -18.37 -26.87 8.02
C GLU A 14 -17.61 -28.22 8.09
N ARG A 15 -17.86 -29.09 7.09
CA ARG A 15 -17.25 -30.42 6.97
C ARG A 15 -16.00 -30.44 6.09
N LEU A 16 -15.69 -29.35 5.39
CA LEU A 16 -14.51 -29.25 4.53
C LEU A 16 -13.27 -28.83 5.34
N ARG A 17 -12.09 -29.22 4.84
CA ARG A 17 -10.78 -28.83 5.34
C ARG A 17 -9.86 -28.48 4.18
N MET A 18 -8.73 -27.85 4.48
CA MET A 18 -7.69 -27.59 3.49
C MET A 18 -7.08 -28.86 2.89
N THR A 19 -7.29 -30.04 3.50
CA THR A 19 -6.89 -31.33 2.91
C THR A 19 -7.82 -31.79 1.78
N ASP A 20 -8.96 -31.14 1.57
CA ASP A 20 -10.00 -31.57 0.62
C ASP A 20 -9.92 -30.85 -0.74
N VAL A 21 -8.80 -30.20 -1.06
CA VAL A 21 -8.57 -29.44 -2.31
C VAL A 21 -8.87 -30.28 -3.56
N ASP A 22 -8.46 -31.55 -3.61
CA ASP A 22 -8.73 -32.44 -4.76
C ASP A 22 -10.23 -32.76 -4.93
N ALA A 23 -11.00 -32.64 -3.84
CA ALA A 23 -12.43 -32.96 -3.82
C ALA A 23 -13.30 -31.74 -4.13
N VAL A 24 -12.90 -30.52 -3.73
CA VAL A 24 -13.76 -29.32 -3.85
C VAL A 24 -13.05 -28.09 -4.42
N GLY A 25 -11.80 -28.22 -4.86
CA GLY A 25 -10.96 -27.09 -5.24
C GLY A 25 -10.51 -26.26 -4.04
N GLY A 26 -9.49 -25.43 -4.24
CA GLY A 26 -8.83 -24.77 -3.11
C GLY A 26 -9.62 -23.62 -2.47
N LYS A 27 -10.48 -22.92 -3.22
CA LYS A 27 -11.38 -21.89 -2.65
C LYS A 27 -12.37 -22.47 -1.64
N ASN A 28 -13.10 -23.52 -2.02
CA ASN A 28 -14.08 -24.16 -1.13
C ASN A 28 -13.39 -24.89 0.04
N ALA A 29 -12.22 -25.49 -0.19
CA ALA A 29 -11.41 -26.09 0.87
C ALA A 29 -10.96 -25.03 1.91
N SER A 30 -10.48 -23.88 1.45
CA SER A 30 -10.08 -22.74 2.31
C SER A 30 -11.27 -22.15 3.07
N LEU A 31 -12.44 -21.99 2.43
CA LEU A 31 -13.67 -21.57 3.10
C LEU A 31 -14.05 -22.51 4.24
N GLY A 32 -14.02 -23.82 4.00
CA GLY A 32 -14.30 -24.82 5.02
C GLY A 32 -13.28 -24.86 6.15
N GLU A 33 -12.00 -24.70 5.81
CA GLU A 33 -10.93 -24.58 6.79
C GLU A 33 -11.20 -23.41 7.75
N MET A 34 -11.52 -22.22 7.21
CA MET A 34 -11.82 -21.05 8.04
C MET A 34 -13.10 -21.22 8.88
N ILE A 35 -14.19 -21.74 8.29
CA ILE A 35 -15.45 -21.98 9.03
C ILE A 35 -15.22 -22.95 10.18
N SER A 36 -14.48 -24.02 9.93
CA SER A 36 -14.33 -25.10 10.91
C SER A 36 -13.26 -24.86 11.97
N GLN A 37 -12.19 -24.12 11.64
CA GLN A 37 -11.06 -23.90 12.55
C GLN A 37 -11.06 -22.50 13.18
N LEU A 38 -11.60 -21.48 12.50
CA LEU A 38 -11.46 -20.07 12.94
C LEU A 38 -12.73 -19.45 13.50
N ALA A 39 -13.89 -20.12 13.39
CA ALA A 39 -15.15 -19.61 13.97
C ALA A 39 -15.04 -19.39 15.49
N ALA A 40 -14.36 -20.29 16.21
CA ALA A 40 -14.12 -20.14 17.65
C ALA A 40 -13.16 -18.98 17.99
N SER A 41 -12.30 -18.59 17.04
CA SER A 41 -11.37 -17.46 17.15
C SER A 41 -12.03 -16.12 16.76
N GLY A 42 -13.33 -16.13 16.44
CA GLY A 42 -14.14 -14.94 16.14
C GLY A 42 -14.19 -14.54 14.67
N VAL A 43 -13.48 -15.25 13.77
CA VAL A 43 -13.55 -14.98 12.32
C VAL A 43 -14.90 -15.44 11.79
N ARG A 44 -15.63 -14.53 11.13
CA ARG A 44 -16.95 -14.81 10.57
C ARG A 44 -16.83 -15.10 9.09
N VAL A 45 -17.29 -16.28 8.69
CA VAL A 45 -17.37 -16.68 7.28
C VAL A 45 -18.81 -17.07 7.00
N PRO A 46 -19.44 -16.58 5.92
CA PRO A 46 -20.79 -16.99 5.57
C PRO A 46 -20.83 -18.48 5.23
N GLY A 47 -21.80 -19.19 5.81
CA GLY A 47 -22.03 -20.61 5.53
C GLY A 47 -22.49 -20.90 4.12
N GLY A 48 -22.52 -22.18 3.77
CA GLY A 48 -22.83 -22.65 2.42
C GLY A 48 -22.46 -24.12 2.21
N PHE A 49 -22.49 -24.56 0.96
CA PHE A 49 -22.11 -25.90 0.56
C PHE A 49 -21.36 -25.92 -0.77
N ALA A 50 -20.59 -26.98 -1.01
CA ALA A 50 -19.88 -27.21 -2.27
C ALA A 50 -20.38 -28.50 -2.94
N THR A 51 -20.47 -28.49 -4.27
CA THR A 51 -20.44 -29.74 -5.04
C THR A 51 -19.03 -30.31 -5.08
N THR A 52 -18.90 -31.62 -5.23
CA THR A 52 -17.57 -32.24 -5.32
C THR A 52 -17.11 -32.41 -6.77
N ALA A 53 -15.81 -32.58 -6.94
CA ALA A 53 -15.20 -33.03 -8.18
C ALA A 53 -15.73 -34.40 -8.62
N HIS A 54 -16.24 -35.23 -7.68
CA HIS A 54 -16.97 -36.45 -8.02
C HIS A 54 -18.32 -36.12 -8.68
N ALA A 55 -19.11 -35.22 -8.09
CA ALA A 55 -20.38 -34.76 -8.67
C ALA A 55 -20.21 -34.18 -10.07
N PHE A 56 -19.19 -33.35 -10.29
CA PHE A 56 -18.90 -32.81 -11.62
C PHE A 56 -18.60 -33.92 -12.64
N ARG A 57 -17.81 -34.92 -12.26
CA ARG A 57 -17.50 -36.06 -13.13
C ARG A 57 -18.74 -36.93 -13.41
N GLN A 58 -19.62 -37.12 -12.43
CA GLN A 58 -20.90 -37.83 -12.62
C GLN A 58 -21.83 -37.06 -13.55
N PHE A 59 -21.90 -35.74 -13.38
CA PHE A 59 -22.62 -34.86 -14.27
C PHE A 59 -22.08 -35.01 -15.70
N LEU A 60 -20.78 -34.86 -15.97
CA LEU A 60 -20.26 -35.02 -17.33
C LEU A 60 -20.46 -36.42 -17.93
N LYS A 61 -20.49 -37.49 -17.13
CA LYS A 61 -20.78 -38.85 -17.62
C LYS A 61 -22.24 -39.05 -18.00
N HIS A 62 -23.14 -38.29 -17.38
CA HIS A 62 -24.57 -38.39 -17.65
C HIS A 62 -24.85 -38.12 -19.14
N GLY A 63 -25.64 -38.99 -19.77
CA GLY A 63 -25.96 -38.86 -21.20
C GLY A 63 -24.76 -38.94 -22.16
N GLY A 64 -23.56 -39.35 -21.70
CA GLY A 64 -22.36 -39.46 -22.53
C GLY A 64 -21.72 -38.12 -22.92
N LEU A 65 -22.01 -37.02 -22.21
CA LEU A 65 -21.50 -35.69 -22.54
C LEU A 65 -19.98 -35.62 -22.53
N VAL A 66 -19.31 -36.30 -21.60
CA VAL A 66 -17.84 -36.32 -21.51
C VAL A 66 -17.19 -36.81 -22.79
N ASP A 67 -17.76 -37.84 -23.43
CA ASP A 67 -17.23 -38.40 -24.67
C ASP A 67 -17.42 -37.41 -25.83
N LYS A 68 -18.56 -36.71 -25.85
CA LYS A 68 -18.86 -35.66 -26.83
C LYS A 68 -17.91 -34.47 -26.72
N ILE A 69 -17.64 -34.02 -25.49
CA ILE A 69 -16.68 -32.94 -25.20
C ILE A 69 -15.27 -33.35 -25.62
N ASN A 70 -14.82 -34.54 -25.21
CA ASN A 70 -13.48 -35.04 -25.54
C ASN A 70 -13.28 -35.19 -27.05
N ALA A 71 -14.28 -35.68 -27.78
CA ALA A 71 -14.23 -35.77 -29.23
C ALA A 71 -14.09 -34.39 -29.89
N ARG A 72 -14.81 -33.37 -29.37
CA ARG A 72 -14.73 -32.00 -29.88
C ARG A 72 -13.37 -31.36 -29.61
N LEU A 73 -12.83 -31.53 -28.40
CA LEU A 73 -11.54 -30.97 -28.00
C LEU A 73 -10.35 -31.69 -28.68
N SER A 74 -10.43 -33.00 -28.90
CA SER A 74 -9.35 -33.75 -29.56
C SER A 74 -9.15 -33.37 -31.04
N ALA A 75 -10.20 -32.84 -31.67
CA ALA A 75 -10.18 -32.37 -33.05
C ALA A 75 -9.89 -30.86 -33.16
N LEU A 76 -9.72 -30.16 -32.03
CA LEU A 76 -9.54 -28.71 -31.98
C LEU A 76 -8.06 -28.36 -32.07
N ASP A 77 -7.72 -27.51 -33.03
CA ASP A 77 -6.47 -26.74 -33.00
C ASP A 77 -6.67 -25.50 -32.12
N THR A 78 -5.98 -25.42 -30.98
CA THR A 78 -6.12 -24.30 -30.04
C THR A 78 -5.46 -23.02 -30.51
N ASP A 79 -4.60 -23.08 -31.54
CA ASP A 79 -3.99 -21.89 -32.12
C ASP A 79 -4.93 -21.20 -33.14
N ASP A 80 -6.00 -21.88 -33.57
CA ASP A 80 -7.10 -21.28 -34.33
C ASP A 80 -8.16 -20.68 -33.38
N VAL A 81 -8.08 -19.36 -33.20
CA VAL A 81 -8.97 -18.59 -32.32
C VAL A 81 -10.45 -18.74 -32.69
N ARG A 82 -10.79 -18.86 -33.98
CA ARG A 82 -12.20 -19.01 -34.40
C ARG A 82 -12.70 -20.40 -34.07
N ALA A 83 -11.92 -21.43 -34.39
CA ALA A 83 -12.26 -22.81 -34.06
C ALA A 83 -12.38 -23.00 -32.54
N LEU A 84 -11.50 -22.36 -31.76
CA LEU A 84 -11.53 -22.36 -30.29
C LEU A 84 -12.80 -21.72 -29.74
N ALA A 85 -13.18 -20.53 -30.24
CA ALA A 85 -14.38 -19.84 -29.80
C ALA A 85 -15.66 -20.62 -30.14
N GLU A 86 -15.74 -21.20 -31.35
CA GLU A 86 -16.86 -22.06 -31.75
C GLU A 86 -16.96 -23.33 -30.91
N ALA A 87 -15.84 -24.04 -30.71
CA ALA A 87 -15.81 -25.25 -29.90
C ALA A 87 -16.13 -24.95 -28.43
N GLY A 88 -15.59 -23.87 -27.88
CA GLY A 88 -15.87 -23.42 -26.52
C GLY A 88 -17.35 -23.09 -26.33
N ALA A 89 -17.94 -22.28 -27.21
CA ALA A 89 -19.36 -21.93 -27.15
C ALA A 89 -20.28 -23.18 -27.30
N GLU A 90 -19.93 -24.09 -28.19
CA GLU A 90 -20.67 -25.34 -28.41
C GLU A 90 -20.62 -26.25 -27.17
N ILE A 91 -19.44 -26.43 -26.57
CA ILE A 91 -19.27 -27.22 -25.34
C ILE A 91 -20.03 -26.59 -24.18
N ARG A 92 -19.93 -25.27 -23.99
CA ARG A 92 -20.69 -24.55 -22.94
C ARG A 92 -22.19 -24.74 -23.10
N GLY A 93 -22.71 -24.61 -24.33
CA GLY A 93 -24.11 -24.87 -24.63
C GLY A 93 -24.55 -26.31 -24.31
N TRP A 94 -23.68 -27.30 -24.54
CA TRP A 94 -23.99 -28.68 -24.15
C TRP A 94 -24.02 -28.87 -22.63
N VAL A 95 -23.09 -28.27 -21.90
CA VAL A 95 -23.02 -28.32 -20.44
C VAL A 95 -24.25 -27.66 -19.82
N GLU A 96 -24.62 -26.46 -20.26
CA GLU A 96 -25.78 -25.73 -19.75
C GLU A 96 -27.11 -26.45 -20.07
N GLY A 97 -27.21 -27.04 -21.26
CA GLY A 97 -28.40 -27.77 -21.71
C GLY A 97 -28.60 -29.13 -21.02
N GLN A 98 -27.56 -29.70 -20.41
CA GLN A 98 -27.67 -31.02 -19.80
C GLN A 98 -28.45 -30.98 -18.47
N PRO A 99 -29.41 -31.91 -18.23
CA PRO A 99 -30.04 -32.05 -16.93
C PRO A 99 -29.05 -32.54 -15.87
N PHE A 100 -29.25 -32.16 -14.61
CA PHE A 100 -28.51 -32.78 -13.52
C PHE A 100 -28.94 -34.24 -13.34
N PRO A 101 -28.02 -35.16 -13.00
CA PRO A 101 -28.38 -36.45 -12.42
C PRO A 101 -29.34 -36.26 -11.23
N ALA A 102 -30.35 -37.12 -11.10
CA ALA A 102 -31.41 -36.96 -10.11
C ALA A 102 -30.87 -36.95 -8.67
N ASP A 103 -29.91 -37.83 -8.38
CA ASP A 103 -29.20 -37.90 -7.10
C ASP A 103 -28.43 -36.62 -6.77
N LEU A 104 -27.77 -36.01 -7.75
CA LEU A 104 -27.08 -34.73 -7.59
C LEU A 104 -28.07 -33.59 -7.36
N GLN A 105 -29.16 -33.54 -8.12
CA GLN A 105 -30.20 -32.52 -7.97
C GLN A 105 -30.86 -32.61 -6.58
N ASP A 106 -31.21 -33.82 -6.13
CA ASP A 106 -31.81 -34.05 -4.81
C ASP A 106 -30.85 -33.69 -3.67
N ALA A 107 -29.55 -34.01 -3.82
CA ALA A 107 -28.53 -33.63 -2.84
C ALA A 107 -28.38 -32.09 -2.75
N ILE A 108 -28.35 -31.38 -3.88
CA ILE A 108 -28.28 -29.91 -3.90
C ILE A 108 -29.54 -29.31 -3.26
N ALA A 109 -30.73 -29.81 -3.62
CA ALA A 109 -32.00 -29.33 -3.07
C ALA A 109 -32.09 -29.54 -1.56
N THR A 110 -31.59 -30.68 -1.07
CA THR A 110 -31.57 -31.00 0.37
C THR A 110 -30.70 -30.03 1.15
N GLU A 111 -29.46 -29.80 0.72
CA GLU A 111 -28.54 -28.86 1.38
C GLU A 111 -29.03 -27.41 1.25
N PHE A 112 -29.60 -27.03 0.10
CA PHE A 112 -30.18 -25.70 -0.09
C PHE A 112 -31.38 -25.44 0.84
N ALA A 113 -32.25 -26.44 1.03
CA ALA A 113 -33.37 -26.33 1.97
C ALA A 113 -32.90 -26.16 3.42
N GLN A 114 -31.82 -26.82 3.81
CA GLN A 114 -31.20 -26.62 5.13
C GLN A 114 -30.58 -25.23 5.25
N LEU A 115 -29.85 -24.77 4.24
CA LEU A 115 -29.18 -23.46 4.23
C LEU A 115 -30.17 -22.28 4.25
N THR A 116 -31.35 -22.45 3.65
CA THR A 116 -32.43 -21.45 3.62
C THR A 116 -33.40 -21.56 4.80
N ALA A 117 -33.22 -22.54 5.69
CA ALA A 117 -34.08 -22.74 6.85
C ALA A 117 -34.14 -21.46 7.71
N GLY A 118 -35.31 -20.84 7.78
CA GLY A 118 -35.54 -19.59 8.52
C GLY A 118 -35.33 -18.29 7.72
N ASN A 119 -34.84 -18.35 6.47
CA ASN A 119 -34.81 -17.19 5.57
C ASN A 119 -34.96 -17.59 4.08
N PRO A 120 -36.19 -17.87 3.62
CA PRO A 120 -36.45 -18.26 2.22
C PRO A 120 -36.09 -17.18 1.19
N GLY A 121 -35.98 -15.92 1.63
CA GLY A 121 -35.59 -14.78 0.78
C GLY A 121 -34.08 -14.51 0.76
N ALA A 122 -33.26 -15.39 1.33
CA ALA A 122 -31.81 -15.26 1.27
C ALA A 122 -31.29 -15.34 -0.18
N SER A 123 -30.25 -14.55 -0.47
CA SER A 123 -29.53 -14.64 -1.73
C SER A 123 -28.16 -15.28 -1.54
N PHE A 124 -27.63 -15.83 -2.63
CA PHE A 124 -26.43 -16.66 -2.63
C PHE A 124 -25.44 -16.21 -3.71
N ALA A 125 -24.15 -16.40 -3.43
CA ALA A 125 -23.10 -16.40 -4.42
C ALA A 125 -22.89 -17.84 -4.91
N VAL A 126 -22.86 -18.04 -6.23
CA VAL A 126 -22.48 -19.31 -6.84
C VAL A 126 -21.13 -19.11 -7.49
N ARG A 127 -20.10 -19.75 -6.91
CA ARG A 127 -18.68 -19.51 -7.22
C ARG A 127 -18.02 -20.76 -7.74
N SER A 128 -17.11 -20.57 -8.68
CA SER A 128 -16.22 -21.61 -9.18
C SER A 128 -15.06 -21.86 -8.20
N SER A 129 -14.68 -23.13 -8.05
CA SER A 129 -13.53 -23.58 -7.25
C SER A 129 -12.88 -24.76 -7.98
N ALA A 130 -11.82 -24.50 -8.74
CA ALA A 130 -11.17 -25.56 -9.52
C ALA A 130 -10.12 -26.32 -8.71
N THR A 131 -9.98 -27.61 -9.02
CA THR A 131 -8.99 -28.52 -8.40
C THR A 131 -7.53 -28.15 -8.73
N ALA A 132 -7.31 -27.41 -9.81
CA ALA A 132 -5.99 -26.97 -10.26
C ALA A 132 -5.76 -25.45 -10.12
N GLU A 133 -6.67 -24.73 -9.46
CA GLU A 133 -6.66 -23.25 -9.40
C GLU A 133 -5.49 -22.66 -8.59
N ASP A 134 -4.98 -23.41 -7.61
CA ASP A 134 -3.96 -22.98 -6.66
C ASP A 134 -2.59 -23.68 -6.85
N LEU A 135 -2.30 -24.18 -8.06
CA LEU A 135 -0.98 -24.74 -8.36
C LEU A 135 0.09 -23.62 -8.37
N PRO A 136 1.28 -23.83 -7.78
CA PRO A 136 2.31 -22.80 -7.63
C PRO A 136 2.71 -22.07 -8.92
N ASP A 137 2.62 -22.77 -10.06
CA ASP A 137 3.01 -22.28 -11.39
C ASP A 137 1.80 -21.95 -12.29
N ALA A 138 0.59 -21.91 -11.75
CA ALA A 138 -0.65 -21.67 -12.50
C ALA A 138 -1.67 -20.82 -11.72
N SER A 139 -1.72 -19.52 -12.05
CA SER A 139 -2.77 -18.60 -11.63
C SER A 139 -3.95 -18.68 -12.61
N PHE A 140 -5.06 -19.29 -12.18
CA PHE A 140 -6.34 -19.24 -12.94
C PHE A 140 -7.20 -18.01 -12.56
N ALA A 141 -6.59 -17.00 -11.93
CA ALA A 141 -7.30 -15.84 -11.40
C ALA A 141 -8.17 -15.14 -12.46
N GLY A 142 -9.45 -14.95 -12.14
CA GLY A 142 -10.42 -14.24 -12.99
C GLY A 142 -10.84 -14.96 -14.28
N GLN A 143 -10.52 -16.24 -14.47
CA GLN A 143 -10.89 -16.99 -15.69
C GLN A 143 -12.28 -17.64 -15.64
N GLN A 144 -12.83 -17.84 -14.44
CA GLN A 144 -14.05 -18.60 -14.21
C GLN A 144 -15.15 -17.71 -13.64
N GLU A 145 -16.40 -18.12 -13.81
CA GLU A 145 -17.55 -17.28 -13.51
C GLU A 145 -17.96 -17.33 -12.04
N THR A 146 -18.37 -16.17 -11.53
CA THR A 146 -19.00 -16.01 -10.23
C THR A 146 -20.29 -15.24 -10.40
N PHE A 147 -21.37 -15.78 -9.83
CA PHE A 147 -22.69 -15.16 -9.87
C PHE A 147 -23.08 -14.69 -8.48
N LEU A 148 -23.49 -13.43 -8.38
CA LEU A 148 -23.90 -12.79 -7.13
C LEU A 148 -25.41 -12.57 -7.13
N ASN A 149 -26.01 -12.50 -5.94
CA ASN A 149 -27.44 -12.25 -5.74
C ASN A 149 -28.37 -13.28 -6.42
N VAL A 150 -28.02 -14.57 -6.34
CA VAL A 150 -28.84 -15.67 -6.84
C VAL A 150 -29.91 -16.03 -5.79
N VAL A 151 -31.18 -16.12 -6.17
CA VAL A 151 -32.30 -16.32 -5.22
C VAL A 151 -33.16 -17.49 -5.69
N GLY A 152 -33.36 -18.48 -4.82
CA GLY A 152 -34.18 -19.66 -5.10
C GLY A 152 -33.39 -20.81 -5.77
N ILE A 153 -33.89 -22.03 -5.56
CA ILE A 153 -33.20 -23.26 -5.98
C ILE A 153 -33.04 -23.37 -7.51
N GLU A 154 -34.05 -22.97 -8.28
CA GLU A 154 -34.02 -23.04 -9.74
C GLU A 154 -32.91 -22.16 -10.32
N ASP A 155 -32.80 -20.92 -9.84
CA ASP A 155 -31.74 -19.99 -10.25
C ASP A 155 -30.36 -20.51 -9.80
N VAL A 156 -30.25 -21.11 -8.60
CA VAL A 156 -29.00 -21.72 -8.12
C VAL A 156 -28.57 -22.88 -9.02
N LEU A 157 -29.48 -23.80 -9.35
CA LEU A 157 -29.19 -24.91 -10.25
C LEU A 157 -28.75 -24.41 -11.64
N HIS A 158 -29.44 -23.41 -12.17
CA HIS A 158 -29.06 -22.81 -13.45
C HIS A 158 -27.65 -22.19 -13.41
N LYS A 159 -27.35 -21.36 -12.41
CA LYS A 159 -26.04 -20.74 -12.25
C LYS A 159 -24.92 -21.72 -11.93
N MET A 160 -25.21 -22.84 -11.27
CA MET A 160 -24.24 -23.92 -11.09
C MET A 160 -23.84 -24.56 -12.42
N LYS A 161 -24.76 -24.67 -13.39
CA LYS A 161 -24.43 -25.16 -14.73
C LYS A 161 -23.56 -24.17 -15.50
N GLU A 162 -23.85 -22.88 -15.41
CA GLU A 162 -23.00 -21.84 -16.00
C GLU A 162 -21.58 -21.88 -15.38
N VAL A 163 -21.48 -22.05 -14.06
CA VAL A 163 -20.18 -22.29 -13.39
C VAL A 163 -19.49 -23.53 -13.97
N PHE A 164 -20.18 -24.66 -14.10
CA PHE A 164 -19.63 -25.88 -14.74
C PHE A 164 -19.20 -25.65 -16.19
N ALA A 165 -19.96 -24.85 -16.95
CA ALA A 165 -19.64 -24.48 -18.32
C ALA A 165 -18.39 -23.58 -18.40
N SER A 166 -18.18 -22.71 -17.40
CA SER A 166 -17.03 -21.80 -17.35
C SER A 166 -15.67 -22.50 -17.34
N LEU A 167 -15.60 -23.78 -16.93
CA LEU A 167 -14.40 -24.60 -17.08
C LEU A 167 -13.98 -24.73 -18.56
N TYR A 168 -14.92 -24.58 -19.49
CA TYR A 168 -14.72 -24.64 -20.93
C TYR A 168 -14.85 -23.25 -21.58
N ASN A 169 -14.60 -22.18 -20.84
CA ASN A 169 -14.31 -20.87 -21.43
C ASN A 169 -13.10 -20.97 -22.35
N ASP A 170 -13.09 -20.19 -23.43
CA ASP A 170 -12.08 -20.27 -24.49
C ASP A 170 -10.67 -20.13 -23.91
N ARG A 171 -10.50 -19.19 -22.97
CA ARG A 171 -9.25 -18.98 -22.22
C ARG A 171 -8.86 -20.19 -21.36
N ALA A 172 -9.82 -20.81 -20.68
CA ALA A 172 -9.54 -21.98 -19.83
C ALA A 172 -9.20 -23.23 -20.65
N ILE A 173 -9.73 -23.36 -21.86
CA ILE A 173 -9.34 -24.42 -22.82
C ILE A 173 -7.91 -24.19 -23.29
N SER A 174 -7.62 -23.01 -23.88
CA SER A 174 -6.29 -22.65 -24.38
C SER A 174 -5.21 -22.79 -23.29
N TYR A 175 -5.48 -22.28 -22.09
CA TYR A 175 -4.54 -22.35 -20.97
C TYR A 175 -4.14 -23.79 -20.61
N ARG A 176 -5.11 -24.70 -20.53
CA ARG A 176 -4.86 -26.12 -20.22
C ARG A 176 -4.00 -26.78 -21.29
N VAL A 177 -4.27 -26.50 -22.57
CA VAL A 177 -3.48 -27.04 -23.68
C VAL A 177 -2.05 -26.51 -23.65
N HIS A 178 -1.84 -25.20 -23.46
CA HIS A 178 -0.49 -24.62 -23.38
C HIS A 178 0.33 -25.14 -22.20
N LYS A 179 -0.30 -25.44 -21.06
CA LYS A 179 0.36 -26.04 -19.89
C LYS A 179 0.49 -27.56 -19.99
N GLY A 180 -0.05 -28.19 -21.03
CA GLY A 180 -0.01 -29.64 -21.23
C GLY A 180 -0.90 -30.43 -20.26
N PHE A 181 -1.93 -29.81 -19.68
CA PHE A 181 -2.89 -30.50 -18.82
C PHE A 181 -3.93 -31.24 -19.67
N ALA A 182 -4.16 -32.52 -19.38
CA ALA A 182 -5.27 -33.23 -19.99
C ALA A 182 -6.59 -32.63 -19.49
N HIS A 183 -7.51 -32.31 -20.41
CA HIS A 183 -8.79 -31.70 -20.06
C HIS A 183 -9.62 -32.55 -19.07
N ALA A 184 -9.45 -33.87 -19.09
CA ALA A 184 -10.13 -34.82 -18.22
C ALA A 184 -9.65 -34.79 -16.76
N ASP A 185 -8.45 -34.26 -16.49
CA ASP A 185 -7.84 -34.29 -15.15
C ASP A 185 -8.31 -33.13 -14.27
N VAL A 186 -8.79 -32.05 -14.90
CA VAL A 186 -9.27 -30.86 -14.18
C VAL A 186 -10.78 -30.97 -13.94
N ALA A 187 -11.17 -30.99 -12.67
CA ALA A 187 -12.56 -30.91 -12.26
C ALA A 187 -12.86 -29.56 -11.59
N LEU A 188 -14.12 -29.14 -11.68
CA LEU A 188 -14.62 -27.93 -11.06
C LEU A 188 -15.65 -28.25 -9.97
N SER A 189 -15.53 -27.58 -8.83
CA SER A 189 -16.53 -27.53 -7.79
C SER A 189 -17.29 -26.19 -7.87
N ALA A 190 -18.60 -26.24 -7.73
CA ALA A 190 -19.44 -25.05 -7.52
C ALA A 190 -19.74 -24.90 -6.02
N GLY A 191 -19.32 -23.79 -5.43
CA GLY A 191 -19.64 -23.39 -4.07
C GLY A 191 -20.86 -22.46 -4.05
N VAL A 192 -21.86 -22.78 -3.23
CA VAL A 192 -23.04 -21.96 -2.97
C VAL A 192 -22.90 -21.36 -1.58
N GLN A 193 -22.61 -20.06 -1.51
CA GLN A 193 -22.35 -19.35 -0.27
C GLN A 193 -23.41 -18.28 -0.02
N ARG A 194 -23.85 -18.11 1.24
CA ARG A 194 -24.79 -17.05 1.59
C ARG A 194 -24.20 -15.67 1.30
N MET A 195 -24.98 -14.79 0.67
CA MET A 195 -24.57 -13.41 0.39
C MET A 195 -24.51 -12.58 1.67
N VAL A 196 -23.44 -11.81 1.79
CA VAL A 196 -23.31 -10.69 2.73
C VAL A 196 -23.85 -9.44 2.04
N ARG A 197 -24.69 -8.66 2.73
CA ARG A 197 -25.34 -7.44 2.20
C ARG A 197 -24.39 -6.24 2.13
N SER A 198 -23.21 -6.46 1.57
CA SER A 198 -22.22 -5.41 1.29
C SER A 198 -22.68 -4.45 0.18
N ASP A 199 -23.72 -4.82 -0.59
CA ASP A 199 -24.44 -3.90 -1.49
C ASP A 199 -24.97 -2.66 -0.76
N LEU A 200 -25.34 -2.82 0.52
CA LEU A 200 -25.77 -1.75 1.41
C LEU A 200 -24.64 -1.22 2.33
N GLY A 201 -23.47 -1.84 2.27
CA GLY A 201 -22.33 -1.58 3.15
C GLY A 201 -21.05 -1.31 2.35
N SER A 202 -20.01 -2.06 2.66
CA SER A 202 -18.69 -1.92 2.03
C SER A 202 -18.00 -3.27 1.92
N ALA A 203 -17.05 -3.39 1.02
CA ALA A 203 -16.27 -4.60 0.82
C ALA A 203 -14.89 -4.25 0.25
N GLY A 204 -13.99 -5.21 0.28
CA GLY A 204 -12.67 -5.04 -0.28
C GLY A 204 -11.75 -6.23 -0.03
N VAL A 205 -10.46 -5.93 -0.05
CA VAL A 205 -9.39 -6.93 0.04
C VAL A 205 -8.42 -6.53 1.14
N VAL A 206 -7.92 -7.51 1.89
CA VAL A 206 -6.89 -7.39 2.91
C VAL A 206 -5.69 -8.24 2.50
N PHE A 207 -4.50 -7.64 2.56
CA PHE A 207 -3.22 -8.35 2.47
C PHE A 207 -2.53 -8.31 3.82
N THR A 208 -2.00 -9.44 4.28
CA THR A 208 -1.28 -9.49 5.54
C THR A 208 0.16 -9.02 5.42
N ILE A 209 0.56 -8.45 4.29
CA ILE A 209 1.86 -7.81 4.05
C ILE A 209 1.65 -6.57 3.19
N ASP A 210 2.61 -5.66 3.15
CA ASP A 210 2.64 -4.66 2.09
C ASP A 210 3.00 -5.30 0.75
N THR A 211 2.13 -5.12 -0.24
CA THR A 211 2.26 -5.80 -1.56
C THR A 211 3.29 -5.14 -2.47
N GLU A 212 3.66 -3.88 -2.22
CA GLU A 212 4.65 -3.17 -3.03
C GLU A 212 6.08 -3.43 -2.56
N SER A 213 6.33 -3.31 -1.25
CA SER A 213 7.65 -3.52 -0.68
C SER A 213 7.88 -4.99 -0.29
N GLY A 214 6.85 -5.70 0.18
CA GLY A 214 6.99 -6.98 0.89
C GLY A 214 7.20 -6.83 2.40
N PHE A 215 7.05 -5.63 2.96
CA PHE A 215 7.18 -5.39 4.39
C PHE A 215 6.11 -6.14 5.19
N LYS A 216 6.58 -7.03 6.07
CA LYS A 216 5.75 -8.06 6.73
C LYS A 216 5.03 -7.60 7.99
N ASP A 217 5.42 -6.47 8.59
CA ASP A 217 4.91 -6.04 9.89
C ASP A 217 3.68 -5.12 9.79
N VAL A 218 3.03 -5.10 8.62
CA VAL A 218 1.78 -4.36 8.38
C VAL A 218 0.72 -5.24 7.74
N VAL A 219 -0.55 -4.91 8.02
CA VAL A 219 -1.71 -5.37 7.26
C VAL A 219 -2.16 -4.22 6.35
N PHE A 220 -2.32 -4.49 5.06
CA PHE A 220 -2.81 -3.55 4.07
C PHE A 220 -4.28 -3.86 3.74
N ILE A 221 -5.16 -2.87 3.92
CA ILE A 221 -6.61 -3.03 3.76
C ILE A 221 -7.11 -2.06 2.70
N THR A 222 -7.84 -2.57 1.73
CA THR A 222 -8.58 -1.78 0.74
C THR A 222 -10.08 -1.86 1.01
N SER A 223 -10.81 -0.77 0.76
CA SER A 223 -12.26 -0.72 0.97
C SER A 223 -12.99 0.21 0.02
N SER A 224 -14.15 -0.22 -0.49
CA SER A 224 -15.10 0.63 -1.21
C SER A 224 -16.54 0.26 -0.86
N TYR A 225 -17.49 1.11 -1.25
CA TYR A 225 -18.92 0.83 -1.07
C TYR A 225 -19.41 -0.23 -2.06
N GLY A 226 -20.45 -0.97 -1.66
CA GLY A 226 -21.07 -2.00 -2.49
C GLY A 226 -20.35 -3.34 -2.45
N LEU A 227 -20.70 -4.23 -3.37
CA LEU A 227 -20.12 -5.55 -3.50
C LEU A 227 -18.62 -5.48 -3.88
N GLY A 228 -17.83 -6.38 -3.29
CA GLY A 228 -16.36 -6.38 -3.39
C GLY A 228 -15.80 -6.64 -4.79
N GLU A 229 -16.62 -7.14 -5.72
CA GLU A 229 -16.23 -7.42 -7.10
C GLU A 229 -15.56 -6.21 -7.78
N THR A 230 -16.05 -4.99 -7.51
CA THR A 230 -15.47 -3.77 -8.09
C THR A 230 -14.04 -3.49 -7.61
N VAL A 231 -13.68 -3.93 -6.39
CA VAL A 231 -12.34 -3.79 -5.81
C VAL A 231 -11.43 -4.93 -6.31
N VAL A 232 -11.94 -6.16 -6.35
CA VAL A 232 -11.19 -7.35 -6.81
C VAL A 232 -10.82 -7.23 -8.29
N GLN A 233 -11.76 -6.78 -9.14
CA GLN A 233 -11.48 -6.47 -10.54
C GLN A 233 -10.67 -5.18 -10.71
N GLY A 234 -10.68 -4.33 -9.68
CA GLY A 234 -10.13 -2.98 -9.67
C GLY A 234 -10.81 -2.06 -10.69
N ALA A 235 -12.13 -2.18 -10.83
CA ALA A 235 -12.95 -1.20 -11.52
C ALA A 235 -13.10 0.10 -10.71
N VAL A 236 -12.85 0.04 -9.39
CA VAL A 236 -12.90 1.19 -8.48
C VAL A 236 -11.54 1.47 -7.85
N ASN A 237 -11.30 2.74 -7.54
CA ASN A 237 -10.16 3.20 -6.73
C ASN A 237 -10.61 3.25 -5.25
N PRO A 238 -10.23 2.27 -4.40
CA PRO A 238 -10.74 2.11 -3.04
C PRO A 238 -9.98 2.98 -2.02
N ASP A 239 -10.56 3.15 -0.84
CA ASP A 239 -9.82 3.61 0.35
C ASP A 239 -8.71 2.60 0.69
N GLU A 240 -7.63 3.10 1.29
CA GLU A 240 -6.48 2.30 1.70
C GLU A 240 -6.12 2.58 3.16
N PHE A 241 -5.83 1.52 3.91
CA PHE A 241 -5.42 1.58 5.30
C PHE A 241 -4.21 0.68 5.55
N TYR A 242 -3.27 1.15 6.37
CA TYR A 242 -2.16 0.34 6.87
C TYR A 242 -2.26 0.19 8.38
N VAL A 243 -2.13 -1.04 8.85
CA VAL A 243 -2.22 -1.38 10.27
C VAL A 243 -0.95 -2.07 10.73
N HIS A 244 -0.26 -1.49 11.71
CA HIS A 244 1.00 -2.02 12.25
C HIS A 244 0.73 -3.25 13.15
N LYS A 245 1.21 -4.43 12.75
CA LYS A 245 0.92 -5.69 13.45
C LYS A 245 1.41 -5.71 14.91
N PRO A 246 2.65 -5.29 15.23
CA PRO A 246 3.11 -5.23 16.62
C PRO A 246 2.24 -4.34 17.51
N ALA A 247 1.86 -3.15 17.04
CA ALA A 247 0.99 -2.24 17.80
C ALA A 247 -0.40 -2.85 18.01
N LEU A 248 -0.96 -3.52 16.99
CA LEU A 248 -2.25 -4.20 17.08
C LEU A 248 -2.23 -5.32 18.12
N LYS A 249 -1.18 -6.16 18.11
CA LYS A 249 -0.97 -7.23 19.11
C LYS A 249 -0.81 -6.69 20.53
N ALA A 250 -0.23 -5.49 20.67
CA ALA A 250 -0.10 -4.79 21.95
C ALA A 250 -1.38 -4.06 22.40
N GLY A 251 -2.49 -4.13 21.64
CA GLY A 251 -3.74 -3.45 21.95
C GLY A 251 -3.69 -1.93 21.82
N LYS A 252 -2.74 -1.40 21.05
CA LYS A 252 -2.57 0.04 20.78
C LYS A 252 -3.35 0.48 19.53
N LEU A 253 -3.45 1.79 19.32
CA LEU A 253 -4.01 2.33 18.07
C LEU A 253 -3.04 2.04 16.91
N ALA A 254 -3.39 1.07 16.07
CA ALA A 254 -2.46 0.48 15.11
C ALA A 254 -2.61 0.98 13.67
N VAL A 255 -3.63 1.80 13.35
CA VAL A 255 -3.81 2.36 12.01
C VAL A 255 -2.78 3.48 11.81
N ILE A 256 -1.74 3.19 11.04
CA ILE A 256 -0.59 4.09 10.82
C ILE A 256 -0.76 4.98 9.60
N ARG A 257 -1.67 4.66 8.68
CA ARG A 257 -1.88 5.45 7.46
C ARG A 257 -3.25 5.23 6.86
N ARG A 258 -3.84 6.29 6.29
CA ARG A 258 -5.11 6.26 5.55
C ARG A 258 -4.99 7.07 4.25
N ASN A 259 -5.41 6.48 3.13
CA ASN A 259 -5.58 7.20 1.87
C ASN A 259 -7.04 7.09 1.40
N LEU A 260 -7.66 8.22 1.11
CA LEU A 260 -9.05 8.27 0.65
C LEU A 260 -9.11 7.91 -0.85
N GLY A 261 -9.86 6.88 -1.20
CA GLY A 261 -10.12 6.50 -2.60
C GLY A 261 -11.19 7.38 -3.24
N SER A 262 -11.15 7.53 -4.57
CA SER A 262 -12.16 8.31 -5.30
C SER A 262 -13.55 7.65 -5.27
N LYS A 263 -13.60 6.31 -5.14
CA LYS A 263 -14.82 5.50 -4.98
C LYS A 263 -15.93 5.87 -5.97
N LEU A 264 -15.58 6.13 -7.23
CA LEU A 264 -16.52 6.70 -8.22
C LEU A 264 -17.75 5.83 -8.44
N ILE A 265 -17.57 4.52 -8.47
CA ILE A 265 -18.62 3.53 -8.72
C ILE A 265 -18.75 2.56 -7.55
N LYS A 266 -19.92 1.93 -7.44
CA LYS A 266 -20.20 0.80 -6.54
C LYS A 266 -21.11 -0.21 -7.24
N MET A 267 -21.04 -1.47 -6.82
CA MET A 267 -21.94 -2.52 -7.31
C MET A 267 -23.00 -2.84 -6.26
N GLU A 268 -24.25 -2.93 -6.70
CA GLU A 268 -25.40 -3.23 -5.85
C GLU A 268 -26.35 -4.23 -6.54
N PHE A 269 -27.31 -4.76 -5.79
CA PHE A 269 -28.29 -5.71 -6.32
C PHE A 269 -29.17 -5.03 -7.37
N ALA A 270 -29.44 -5.74 -8.46
CA ALA A 270 -30.44 -5.29 -9.43
C ALA A 270 -31.83 -5.34 -8.79
N THR A 271 -32.66 -4.35 -9.10
CA THR A 271 -34.06 -4.36 -8.67
C THR A 271 -34.83 -5.49 -9.35
N PRO A 272 -35.95 -5.99 -8.77
CA PRO A 272 -36.77 -7.01 -9.42
C PRO A 272 -37.20 -6.63 -10.85
N GLN A 273 -37.48 -5.35 -11.09
CA GLN A 273 -37.85 -4.81 -12.39
C GLN A 273 -36.69 -4.89 -13.40
N GLU A 274 -35.47 -4.53 -12.97
CA GLU A 274 -34.27 -4.61 -13.81
C GLU A 274 -33.86 -6.06 -14.10
N LYS A 275 -33.98 -6.95 -13.10
CA LYS A 275 -33.76 -8.40 -13.30
C LYS A 275 -34.72 -8.94 -14.36
N ALA A 276 -36.00 -8.57 -14.30
CA ALA A 276 -36.98 -8.97 -15.31
C ALA A 276 -36.69 -8.40 -16.71
N ALA A 277 -36.17 -7.17 -16.80
CA ALA A 277 -35.88 -6.52 -18.08
C ALA A 277 -34.58 -6.96 -18.74
N THR A 278 -33.54 -7.27 -17.97
CA THR A 278 -32.17 -7.48 -18.47
C THR A 278 -31.59 -8.85 -18.17
N GLY A 279 -32.20 -9.61 -17.27
CA GLY A 279 -31.65 -10.86 -16.73
C GLY A 279 -30.46 -10.68 -15.77
N LYS A 280 -29.97 -9.45 -15.56
CA LYS A 280 -28.82 -9.17 -14.68
C LYS A 280 -29.23 -9.20 -13.21
N LEU A 281 -28.39 -9.79 -12.36
CA LEU A 281 -28.62 -9.92 -10.92
C LEU A 281 -28.02 -8.76 -10.10
N VAL A 282 -27.06 -8.04 -10.69
CA VAL A 282 -26.33 -6.92 -10.09
C VAL A 282 -26.19 -5.79 -11.10
N ARG A 283 -25.97 -4.58 -10.60
CA ARG A 283 -25.70 -3.39 -11.41
C ARG A 283 -24.60 -2.53 -10.79
N THR A 284 -23.87 -1.84 -11.65
CA THR A 284 -22.86 -0.86 -11.24
C THR A 284 -23.46 0.54 -11.38
N VAL A 285 -23.33 1.34 -10.33
CA VAL A 285 -23.89 2.69 -10.25
C VAL A 285 -22.83 3.68 -9.77
N ASP A 286 -23.06 4.96 -10.03
CA ASP A 286 -22.28 6.03 -9.43
C ASP A 286 -22.49 6.10 -7.92
N THR A 287 -21.38 6.17 -7.17
CA THR A 287 -21.41 6.44 -5.73
C THR A 287 -21.79 7.90 -5.47
N ALA A 288 -22.62 8.17 -4.46
CA ALA A 288 -22.99 9.55 -4.12
C ALA A 288 -21.77 10.39 -3.69
N THR A 289 -21.75 11.69 -4.03
CA THR A 289 -20.61 12.59 -3.73
C THR A 289 -20.25 12.63 -2.24
N GLU A 290 -21.24 12.59 -1.34
CA GLU A 290 -21.00 12.55 0.11
C GLU A 290 -20.22 11.30 0.53
N GLN A 291 -20.56 10.14 -0.05
CA GLN A 291 -19.88 8.86 0.19
C GLN A 291 -18.46 8.87 -0.39
N ARG A 292 -18.26 9.43 -1.60
CA ARG A 292 -16.92 9.58 -2.21
C ARG A 292 -15.94 10.34 -1.32
N ASN A 293 -16.44 11.34 -0.58
CA ASN A 293 -15.65 12.21 0.30
C ASN A 293 -15.47 11.68 1.73
N ARG A 294 -15.86 10.43 2.02
CA ARG A 294 -15.69 9.78 3.34
C ARG A 294 -15.00 8.44 3.19
N PHE A 295 -14.32 8.01 4.24
CA PHE A 295 -13.84 6.63 4.34
C PHE A 295 -15.05 5.69 4.46
N SER A 296 -14.99 4.59 3.72
CA SER A 296 -16.00 3.53 3.71
C SER A 296 -15.98 2.67 4.98
N LEU A 297 -14.87 2.68 5.71
CA LEU A 297 -14.71 2.03 7.01
C LEU A 297 -14.43 3.02 8.12
N THR A 298 -14.81 2.65 9.34
CA THR A 298 -14.35 3.29 10.57
C THR A 298 -13.05 2.65 11.05
N ASP A 299 -12.30 3.34 11.91
CA ASP A 299 -11.10 2.78 12.54
C ASP A 299 -11.35 1.49 13.33
N ALA A 300 -12.55 1.36 13.91
CA ALA A 300 -12.96 0.14 14.61
C ALA A 300 -13.09 -1.04 13.63
N ASP A 301 -13.70 -0.81 12.46
CA ASP A 301 -13.82 -1.82 11.41
C ASP A 301 -12.44 -2.22 10.88
N VAL A 302 -11.56 -1.24 10.60
CA VAL A 302 -10.19 -1.47 10.12
C VAL A 302 -9.40 -2.30 11.13
N THR A 303 -9.55 -2.00 12.42
CA THR A 303 -8.89 -2.73 13.51
C THR A 303 -9.43 -4.16 13.63
N GLU A 304 -10.74 -4.37 13.50
CA GLU A 304 -11.35 -5.70 13.53
C GLU A 304 -10.92 -6.55 12.34
N LEU A 305 -10.94 -6.01 11.12
CA LEU A 305 -10.43 -6.68 9.92
C LEU A 305 -8.96 -7.07 10.06
N ALA A 306 -8.12 -6.17 10.59
CA ALA A 306 -6.72 -6.47 10.81
C ALA A 306 -6.51 -7.60 11.83
N ARG A 307 -7.39 -7.73 12.84
CA ARG A 307 -7.37 -8.87 13.77
C ARG A 307 -7.75 -10.17 13.08
N TYR A 308 -8.79 -10.17 12.24
CA TYR A 308 -9.13 -11.35 11.44
C TYR A 308 -7.96 -11.74 10.53
N ALA A 309 -7.31 -10.77 9.90
CA ALA A 309 -6.16 -11.00 9.03
C ALA A 309 -4.98 -11.65 9.78
N LEU A 310 -4.68 -11.20 11.01
CA LEU A 310 -3.65 -11.81 11.85
C LEU A 310 -3.97 -13.25 12.25
N ILE A 311 -5.22 -13.52 12.64
CA ILE A 311 -5.68 -14.87 13.02
C ILE A 311 -5.55 -15.82 11.83
N ILE A 312 -5.96 -15.37 10.64
CA ILE A 312 -5.86 -16.14 9.40
C ILE A 312 -4.38 -16.37 9.03
N GLU A 313 -3.55 -15.34 9.05
CA GLU A 313 -2.10 -15.46 8.79
C GLU A 313 -1.42 -16.46 9.73
N GLU A 314 -1.73 -16.40 11.02
CA GLU A 314 -1.17 -17.29 12.04
C GLU A 314 -1.61 -18.75 11.81
N HIS A 315 -2.87 -18.97 11.44
CA HIS A 315 -3.40 -20.30 11.13
C HIS A 315 -2.71 -20.94 9.92
N TYR A 316 -2.53 -20.17 8.84
CA TYR A 316 -1.92 -20.67 7.61
C TYR A 316 -0.38 -20.62 7.61
N GLY A 317 0.22 -19.92 8.57
CA GLY A 317 1.67 -19.79 8.75
C GLY A 317 2.39 -19.06 7.62
N ARG A 318 1.68 -18.22 6.85
CA ARG A 318 2.19 -17.52 5.67
C ARG A 318 1.36 -16.27 5.37
N ALA A 319 1.90 -15.38 4.54
CA ALA A 319 1.17 -14.19 4.08
C ALA A 319 -0.10 -14.55 3.29
N MET A 320 -1.18 -13.79 3.49
CA MET A 320 -2.51 -14.08 2.96
C MET A 320 -3.12 -12.88 2.21
N ASP A 321 -3.89 -13.20 1.18
CA ASP A 321 -4.81 -12.35 0.41
C ASP A 321 -6.26 -12.75 0.78
N ILE A 322 -7.03 -11.81 1.31
CA ILE A 322 -8.31 -12.06 1.98
C ILE A 322 -9.38 -11.11 1.45
N GLU A 323 -10.46 -11.66 0.92
CA GLU A 323 -11.65 -10.89 0.53
C GLU A 323 -12.63 -10.78 1.70
N TRP A 324 -13.23 -9.60 1.89
CA TRP A 324 -14.15 -9.35 2.99
C TRP A 324 -15.33 -8.46 2.57
N GLY A 325 -16.41 -8.53 3.35
CA GLY A 325 -17.58 -7.66 3.21
C GLY A 325 -18.17 -7.27 4.56
N LYS A 326 -18.55 -5.99 4.70
CA LYS A 326 -19.36 -5.46 5.80
C LYS A 326 -20.83 -5.50 5.40
N ASP A 327 -21.63 -6.26 6.13
CA ASP A 327 -23.06 -6.36 5.89
C ASP A 327 -23.76 -5.05 6.30
N GLY A 328 -24.50 -4.42 5.39
CA GLY A 328 -25.23 -3.19 5.70
C GLY A 328 -26.49 -3.40 6.54
N GLY A 329 -26.95 -4.64 6.72
CA GLY A 329 -28.09 -4.99 7.56
C GLY A 329 -27.73 -5.18 9.02
N ASP A 330 -26.69 -5.96 9.33
CA ASP A 330 -26.26 -6.24 10.71
C ASP A 330 -25.01 -5.45 11.17
N GLY A 331 -24.33 -4.77 10.23
CA GLY A 331 -23.14 -3.97 10.49
C GLY A 331 -21.86 -4.77 10.77
N GLN A 332 -21.88 -6.10 10.66
CA GLN A 332 -20.76 -6.98 10.98
C GLN A 332 -19.86 -7.22 9.75
N LEU A 333 -18.61 -7.60 10.04
CA LEU A 333 -17.60 -7.92 9.04
C LEU A 333 -17.52 -9.44 8.83
N TYR A 334 -17.45 -9.84 7.56
CA TYR A 334 -17.39 -11.22 7.13
C TYR A 334 -16.22 -11.43 6.17
N ILE A 335 -15.48 -12.52 6.34
CA ILE A 335 -14.47 -12.99 5.41
C ILE A 335 -15.14 -13.86 4.35
N LEU A 336 -14.92 -13.50 3.08
CA LEU A 336 -15.57 -14.10 1.93
C LEU A 336 -14.67 -15.10 1.21
N GLN A 337 -13.35 -14.93 1.31
CA GLN A 337 -12.35 -15.83 0.73
C GLN A 337 -10.99 -15.53 1.38
N ALA A 338 -10.11 -16.54 1.47
CA ALA A 338 -8.71 -16.33 1.85
C ALA A 338 -7.81 -17.29 1.07
N ARG A 339 -6.67 -16.81 0.60
CA ARG A 339 -5.65 -17.60 -0.10
C ARG A 339 -4.25 -17.08 0.20
N PRO A 340 -3.19 -17.87 -0.02
CA PRO A 340 -1.82 -17.39 0.13
C PRO A 340 -1.49 -16.22 -0.80
N GLU A 341 -0.68 -15.27 -0.33
CA GLU A 341 -0.05 -14.24 -1.18
C GLU A 341 1.16 -14.85 -1.90
N THR A 342 1.27 -14.67 -3.22
CA THR A 342 2.24 -15.39 -4.08
C THR A 342 3.24 -14.51 -4.81
N VAL A 343 3.06 -13.18 -4.88
CA VAL A 343 3.93 -12.30 -5.68
C VAL A 343 5.21 -11.98 -4.92
N LYS A 344 5.08 -11.51 -3.66
CA LYS A 344 6.25 -11.12 -2.87
C LYS A 344 6.86 -12.29 -2.13
N SER A 345 6.07 -13.28 -1.71
CA SER A 345 6.58 -14.50 -1.08
C SER A 345 7.53 -15.31 -1.98
N GLN A 346 7.37 -15.24 -3.31
CA GLN A 346 8.27 -15.90 -4.28
C GLN A 346 9.52 -15.08 -4.64
N ALA A 347 9.60 -13.81 -4.20
CA ALA A 347 10.73 -12.91 -4.48
C ALA A 347 11.81 -12.93 -3.39
N GLU A 348 11.58 -13.61 -2.26
CA GLU A 348 12.58 -13.73 -1.19
C GLU A 348 13.90 -14.33 -1.71
N GLY A 349 15.01 -13.59 -1.54
CA GLY A 349 16.37 -14.05 -1.87
C GLY A 349 16.91 -13.65 -3.25
N LYS A 350 16.16 -12.91 -4.08
CA LYS A 350 16.67 -12.37 -5.35
C LYS A 350 17.22 -10.95 -5.19
N ALA A 351 18.24 -10.59 -5.98
CA ALA A 351 18.73 -9.21 -6.07
C ALA A 351 17.63 -8.32 -6.65
N GLU A 352 17.39 -7.17 -6.04
CA GLU A 352 16.30 -6.26 -6.41
C GLU A 352 16.86 -5.04 -7.13
N GLN A 353 16.28 -4.70 -8.28
CA GLN A 353 16.67 -3.52 -9.05
C GLN A 353 15.91 -2.30 -8.55
N ARG A 354 16.66 -1.28 -8.12
CA ARG A 354 16.12 0.02 -7.73
C ARG A 354 16.29 1.01 -8.86
N TYR A 355 15.21 1.69 -9.21
CA TYR A 355 15.16 2.68 -10.27
C TYR A 355 15.09 4.07 -9.67
N LYS A 356 15.77 5.04 -10.25
CA LYS A 356 15.76 6.44 -9.83
C LYS A 356 15.77 7.34 -11.06
N LEU A 357 14.92 8.37 -11.08
CA LEU A 357 14.97 9.41 -12.10
C LEU A 357 16.12 10.38 -11.79
N LYS A 358 16.94 10.70 -12.80
CA LYS A 358 18.04 11.69 -12.66
C LYS A 358 17.62 13.13 -12.95
N GLY A 359 16.38 13.35 -13.40
CA GLY A 359 15.86 14.68 -13.73
C GLY A 359 14.38 14.80 -13.42
N SER A 360 13.88 16.03 -13.45
CA SER A 360 12.45 16.35 -13.30
C SER A 360 11.84 16.71 -14.65
N GLY A 361 10.63 16.23 -14.93
CA GLY A 361 9.82 16.64 -16.09
C GLY A 361 8.52 17.31 -15.66
N THR A 362 7.77 17.83 -16.64
CA THR A 362 6.38 18.25 -16.42
C THR A 362 5.52 17.02 -16.19
N VAL A 363 4.82 16.95 -15.05
CA VAL A 363 3.85 15.88 -14.80
C VAL A 363 2.63 16.10 -15.69
N LEU A 364 2.35 15.15 -16.57
CA LEU A 364 1.20 15.14 -17.46
C LEU A 364 -0.02 14.51 -16.79
N ALA A 365 0.20 13.42 -16.04
CA ALA A 365 -0.82 12.73 -15.28
C ALA A 365 -0.17 12.01 -14.09
N GLU A 366 -0.97 11.70 -13.07
CA GLU A 366 -0.55 10.95 -11.88
C GLU A 366 -1.61 9.92 -11.50
N GLY A 367 -1.18 8.86 -10.83
CA GLY A 367 -2.07 7.80 -10.35
C GLY A 367 -1.37 6.95 -9.29
N ARG A 368 -1.86 5.74 -9.04
CA ARG A 368 -1.22 4.80 -8.11
C ARG A 368 -0.09 4.06 -8.81
N ALA A 369 1.12 4.12 -8.24
CA ALA A 369 2.26 3.35 -8.69
C ALA A 369 2.07 1.86 -8.37
N ILE A 370 2.34 1.02 -9.36
CA ILE A 370 2.43 -0.43 -9.24
C ILE A 370 3.86 -0.86 -9.59
N GLY A 371 4.51 -1.53 -8.65
CA GLY A 371 5.94 -1.83 -8.74
C GLY A 371 6.81 -0.59 -8.56
N GLN A 372 8.12 -0.73 -8.80
CA GLN A 372 9.11 0.33 -8.53
C GLN A 372 9.94 0.72 -9.76
N LYS A 373 9.56 0.20 -10.94
CA LYS A 373 10.32 0.44 -12.18
C LYS A 373 9.97 1.77 -12.82
N ILE A 374 10.78 2.16 -13.79
CA ILE A 374 10.50 3.26 -14.69
C ILE A 374 10.44 2.70 -16.10
N GLY A 375 9.38 3.05 -16.84
CA GLY A 375 9.19 2.70 -18.23
C GLY A 375 9.13 3.95 -19.08
N THR A 376 9.63 3.87 -20.31
CA THR A 376 9.70 5.02 -21.22
C THR A 376 9.31 4.58 -22.62
N GLY A 377 8.54 5.40 -23.32
CA GLY A 377 8.13 5.11 -24.68
C GLY A 377 7.09 6.07 -25.23
N PRO A 378 6.69 5.89 -26.50
CA PRO A 378 5.58 6.62 -27.08
C PRO A 378 4.25 6.15 -26.46
N VAL A 379 3.38 7.09 -26.13
CA VAL A 379 2.00 6.85 -25.70
C VAL A 379 1.23 6.16 -26.82
N ARG A 380 0.56 5.07 -26.48
CA ARG A 380 -0.38 4.36 -27.35
C ARG A 380 -1.72 4.24 -26.63
N ILE A 381 -2.70 5.03 -27.05
CA ILE A 381 -4.05 5.04 -26.48
C ILE A 381 -4.87 3.96 -27.16
N VAL A 382 -5.43 3.05 -26.37
CA VAL A 382 -6.22 1.92 -26.86
C VAL A 382 -7.56 1.91 -26.12
N HIS A 383 -8.64 2.16 -26.86
CA HIS A 383 -9.98 2.25 -26.27
C HIS A 383 -10.70 0.90 -26.22
N SER A 384 -10.29 -0.06 -27.04
CA SER A 384 -10.98 -1.34 -27.19
C SER A 384 -10.06 -2.47 -27.64
N LEU A 385 -10.52 -3.71 -27.44
CA LEU A 385 -9.80 -4.93 -27.84
C LEU A 385 -9.48 -4.98 -29.35
N SER A 386 -10.26 -4.32 -30.21
CA SER A 386 -10.01 -4.28 -31.66
C SER A 386 -8.80 -3.46 -32.07
N GLU A 387 -8.19 -2.70 -31.16
CA GLU A 387 -7.06 -1.81 -31.42
C GLU A 387 -5.73 -2.37 -30.84
N MET A 388 -5.77 -3.59 -30.29
CA MET A 388 -4.63 -4.24 -29.62
C MET A 388 -3.43 -4.49 -30.53
N ASP A 389 -3.65 -4.65 -31.82
CA ASP A 389 -2.62 -4.83 -32.85
C ASP A 389 -1.76 -3.57 -33.06
N GLN A 390 -2.24 -2.40 -32.64
CA GLN A 390 -1.54 -1.12 -32.79
C GLN A 390 -0.40 -0.92 -31.78
N VAL A 391 -0.40 -1.66 -30.66
CA VAL A 391 0.62 -1.53 -29.62
C VAL A 391 1.91 -2.22 -30.06
N GLN A 392 3.01 -1.48 -30.05
CA GLN A 392 4.33 -1.99 -30.41
C GLN A 392 5.19 -2.28 -29.19
N ALA A 393 6.26 -3.03 -29.40
CA ALA A 393 7.24 -3.28 -28.34
C ALA A 393 7.90 -1.97 -27.92
N GLY A 394 7.83 -1.65 -26.62
CA GLY A 394 8.35 -0.40 -26.07
C GLY A 394 7.33 0.74 -25.94
N ASP A 395 6.10 0.58 -26.42
CA ASP A 395 5.02 1.57 -26.25
C ASP A 395 4.59 1.68 -24.77
N VAL A 396 4.15 2.87 -24.37
CA VAL A 396 3.41 3.09 -23.12
C VAL A 396 1.93 2.90 -23.41
N LEU A 397 1.36 1.79 -22.95
CA LEU A 397 -0.05 1.46 -23.15
C LEU A 397 -0.93 2.35 -22.26
N VAL A 398 -1.84 3.12 -22.86
CA VAL A 398 -2.81 3.96 -22.16
C VAL A 398 -4.23 3.49 -22.47
N THR A 399 -5.04 3.20 -21.46
CA THR A 399 -6.43 2.72 -21.65
C THR A 399 -7.34 3.10 -20.46
N ASP A 400 -8.65 2.95 -20.58
CA ASP A 400 -9.57 3.20 -19.45
C ASP A 400 -9.40 2.13 -18.36
N MET A 401 -9.36 0.86 -18.77
CA MET A 401 -9.18 -0.32 -17.92
C MET A 401 -8.71 -1.51 -18.76
N THR A 402 -7.92 -2.42 -18.17
CA THR A 402 -7.53 -3.68 -18.82
C THR A 402 -8.37 -4.84 -18.31
N ASP A 403 -8.62 -5.81 -19.18
CA ASP A 403 -9.15 -7.14 -18.84
C ASP A 403 -8.16 -8.24 -19.30
N PRO A 404 -8.40 -9.52 -19.01
CA PRO A 404 -7.43 -10.55 -19.33
C PRO A 404 -7.13 -10.80 -20.81
N ASN A 405 -7.95 -10.30 -21.73
CA ASN A 405 -7.64 -10.38 -23.17
C ASN A 405 -6.47 -9.45 -23.56
N TRP A 406 -6.09 -8.50 -22.70
CA TRP A 406 -5.01 -7.55 -22.93
C TRP A 406 -3.61 -8.13 -22.65
N GLU A 407 -3.52 -9.30 -22.00
CA GLU A 407 -2.26 -9.90 -21.54
C GLU A 407 -1.17 -10.04 -22.63
N PRO A 408 -1.48 -10.47 -23.88
CA PRO A 408 -0.48 -10.57 -24.96
C PRO A 408 0.12 -9.21 -25.31
N VAL A 409 -0.69 -8.15 -25.22
CA VAL A 409 -0.29 -6.78 -25.53
C VAL A 409 0.52 -6.16 -24.40
N MET A 410 0.08 -6.38 -23.15
CA MET A 410 0.75 -5.88 -21.95
C MET A 410 2.20 -6.35 -21.87
N LYS A 411 2.49 -7.59 -22.30
CA LYS A 411 3.87 -8.14 -22.38
C LYS A 411 4.81 -7.35 -23.30
N ARG A 412 4.27 -6.60 -24.26
CA ARG A 412 5.06 -5.79 -25.22
C ARG A 412 5.29 -4.36 -24.73
N ALA A 413 4.45 -3.88 -23.82
CA ALA A 413 4.49 -2.49 -23.36
C ALA A 413 5.71 -2.23 -22.46
N SER A 414 6.28 -1.02 -22.53
CA SER A 414 7.32 -0.55 -21.61
C SER A 414 6.75 -0.05 -20.29
N ALA A 415 5.49 0.41 -20.30
CA ALA A 415 4.70 0.77 -19.13
C ALA A 415 3.20 0.71 -19.43
N ILE A 416 2.38 0.68 -18.38
CA ILE A 416 0.92 0.61 -18.49
C ILE A 416 0.30 1.77 -17.69
N VAL A 417 -0.62 2.51 -18.29
CA VAL A 417 -1.33 3.63 -17.66
C VAL A 417 -2.82 3.41 -17.81
N THR A 418 -3.57 3.47 -16.70
CA THR A 418 -5.04 3.33 -16.74
C THR A 418 -5.77 4.45 -16.02
N ASN A 419 -6.91 4.88 -16.57
CA ASN A 419 -7.81 5.83 -15.91
C ASN A 419 -8.37 5.26 -14.61
N ARG A 420 -8.77 3.99 -14.64
CA ARG A 420 -9.40 3.28 -13.51
C ARG A 420 -8.50 2.15 -13.02
N GLY A 421 -8.55 1.88 -11.73
CA GLY A 421 -7.74 0.85 -11.10
C GLY A 421 -7.21 1.23 -9.74
N GLY A 422 -7.20 0.25 -8.83
CA GLY A 422 -6.40 0.28 -7.60
C GLY A 422 -5.28 -0.75 -7.66
N ARG A 423 -4.57 -0.94 -6.54
CA ARG A 423 -3.46 -1.91 -6.41
C ARG A 423 -3.83 -3.37 -6.68
N THR A 424 -5.11 -3.68 -6.66
CA THR A 424 -5.67 -5.01 -6.89
C THR A 424 -6.26 -5.19 -8.29
N CYS A 425 -6.22 -4.15 -9.14
CA CYS A 425 -6.81 -4.25 -10.48
C CYS A 425 -6.06 -5.23 -11.37
N HIS A 426 -6.73 -5.70 -12.42
CA HIS A 426 -6.12 -6.59 -13.40
C HIS A 426 -4.79 -6.04 -13.96
N ALA A 427 -4.77 -4.75 -14.32
CA ALA A 427 -3.56 -4.08 -14.80
C ALA A 427 -2.42 -4.19 -13.78
N ALA A 428 -2.72 -3.98 -12.51
CA ALA A 428 -1.73 -4.01 -11.43
C ALA A 428 -1.19 -5.42 -11.18
N ILE A 429 -2.06 -6.44 -11.14
CA ILE A 429 -1.66 -7.83 -10.90
C ILE A 429 -0.71 -8.31 -12.01
N ILE A 430 -1.10 -8.14 -13.27
CA ILE A 430 -0.30 -8.56 -14.43
C ILE A 430 0.97 -7.72 -14.55
N ALA A 431 0.92 -6.41 -14.29
CA ALA A 431 2.12 -5.57 -14.28
C ALA A 431 3.16 -6.07 -13.28
N ARG A 432 2.75 -6.49 -12.07
CA ARG A 432 3.65 -7.10 -11.08
C ARG A 432 4.21 -8.44 -11.56
N GLU A 433 3.37 -9.32 -12.11
CA GLU A 433 3.78 -10.64 -12.61
C GLU A 433 4.80 -10.53 -13.76
N LEU A 434 4.58 -9.59 -14.67
CA LEU A 434 5.46 -9.33 -15.82
C LEU A 434 6.66 -8.43 -15.48
N GLY A 435 6.66 -7.80 -14.30
CA GLY A 435 7.68 -6.85 -13.88
C GLY A 435 7.74 -5.61 -14.76
N ILE A 436 6.58 -5.09 -15.20
CA ILE A 436 6.41 -3.86 -16.00
C ILE A 436 5.85 -2.77 -15.09
N PRO A 437 6.35 -1.52 -15.14
CA PRO A 437 5.79 -0.42 -14.34
C PRO A 437 4.38 -0.07 -14.81
N ALA A 438 3.47 0.14 -13.85
CA ALA A 438 2.12 0.61 -14.17
C ALA A 438 1.66 1.73 -13.24
N VAL A 439 0.93 2.70 -13.80
CA VAL A 439 0.27 3.79 -13.06
C VAL A 439 -1.23 3.68 -13.30
N VAL A 440 -1.96 3.31 -12.25
CA VAL A 440 -3.39 2.98 -12.35
C VAL A 440 -4.26 3.98 -11.60
N GLY A 441 -5.49 4.19 -12.06
CA GLY A 441 -6.42 5.08 -11.36
C GLY A 441 -6.14 6.56 -11.58
N CYS A 442 -5.61 6.94 -12.76
CA CYS A 442 -5.26 8.32 -13.11
C CYS A 442 -6.48 9.25 -13.27
N GLY A 443 -7.68 8.69 -13.39
CA GLY A 443 -8.91 9.44 -13.66
C GLY A 443 -9.11 9.73 -15.14
N ASP A 444 -8.25 10.52 -15.75
CA ASP A 444 -8.44 11.09 -17.11
C ASP A 444 -7.17 11.01 -18.00
N ALA A 445 -6.33 9.99 -17.80
CA ALA A 445 -5.10 9.81 -18.57
C ALA A 445 -5.36 9.63 -20.07
N THR A 446 -6.46 9.00 -20.47
CA THR A 446 -6.83 8.84 -21.89
C THR A 446 -7.17 10.17 -22.58
N GLU A 447 -7.59 11.18 -21.81
CA GLU A 447 -7.93 12.50 -22.30
C GLU A 447 -6.74 13.46 -22.22
N THR A 448 -5.89 13.29 -21.20
CA THR A 448 -4.78 14.19 -20.89
C THR A 448 -3.51 13.83 -21.68
N LEU A 449 -3.22 12.55 -21.86
CA LEU A 449 -2.08 12.08 -22.65
C LEU A 449 -2.39 12.14 -24.15
N LYS A 450 -1.35 12.39 -24.96
CA LYS A 450 -1.49 12.50 -26.42
C LYS A 450 -0.87 11.31 -27.12
N GLU A 451 -1.60 10.74 -28.07
CA GLU A 451 -1.14 9.65 -28.94
C GLU A 451 0.24 9.96 -29.55
N GLY A 452 1.18 9.03 -29.43
CA GLY A 452 2.56 9.13 -29.93
C GLY A 452 3.50 10.04 -29.14
N ALA A 453 3.04 10.74 -28.09
CA ALA A 453 3.90 11.55 -27.24
C ALA A 453 4.90 10.67 -26.48
N LEU A 454 6.17 11.08 -26.43
CA LEU A 454 7.18 10.39 -25.64
C LEU A 454 7.00 10.73 -24.18
N VAL A 455 6.82 9.72 -23.33
CA VAL A 455 6.61 9.91 -21.89
C VAL A 455 7.49 9.00 -21.07
N THR A 456 7.70 9.40 -19.82
CA THR A 456 8.34 8.58 -18.79
C THR A 456 7.34 8.27 -17.70
N VAL A 457 7.07 6.98 -17.50
CA VAL A 457 6.18 6.47 -16.46
C VAL A 457 7.03 5.99 -15.29
N ALA A 458 6.99 6.71 -14.18
CA ALA A 458 7.81 6.44 -13.01
C ALA A 458 6.97 5.93 -11.85
N CYS A 459 7.26 4.70 -11.41
CA CYS A 459 6.69 4.10 -10.21
C CYS A 459 7.69 4.07 -9.05
N SER A 460 8.88 4.66 -9.22
CA SER A 460 9.98 4.61 -8.25
C SER A 460 9.91 5.64 -7.12
N GLU A 461 8.92 6.54 -7.13
CA GLU A 461 8.87 7.72 -6.24
C GLU A 461 7.96 7.56 -5.02
N GLY A 462 7.38 6.37 -4.83
CA GLY A 462 6.51 6.06 -3.70
C GLY A 462 5.25 5.33 -4.17
N ASP A 463 4.12 5.65 -3.54
CA ASP A 463 2.84 5.03 -3.86
C ASP A 463 2.08 5.75 -4.98
N THR A 464 2.48 6.99 -5.27
CA THR A 464 2.02 7.76 -6.41
C THR A 464 2.97 7.51 -7.58
N GLY A 465 2.39 7.13 -8.72
CA GLY A 465 3.10 7.02 -9.97
C GLY A 465 2.88 8.27 -10.81
N TYR A 466 3.94 8.72 -11.48
CA TYR A 466 3.93 9.94 -12.28
C TYR A 466 4.19 9.62 -13.75
N ILE A 467 3.42 10.27 -14.63
CA ILE A 467 3.67 10.27 -16.07
C ILE A 467 4.26 11.64 -16.43
N TYR A 468 5.55 11.67 -16.75
CA TYR A 468 6.27 12.87 -17.15
C TYR A 468 6.30 13.04 -18.67
N ASP A 469 6.30 14.29 -19.10
CA ASP A 469 6.58 14.68 -20.48
C ASP A 469 8.05 14.41 -20.83
N GLY A 470 8.28 13.74 -21.96
CA GLY A 470 9.61 13.39 -22.47
C GLY A 470 10.21 12.10 -21.89
N LEU A 471 11.40 11.76 -22.41
CA LEU A 471 12.20 10.63 -21.96
C LEU A 471 13.22 11.13 -20.93
N LEU A 472 13.02 10.78 -19.66
CA LEU A 472 13.91 11.14 -18.57
C LEU A 472 14.96 10.06 -18.36
N GLU A 473 16.18 10.47 -18.02
CA GLU A 473 17.28 9.53 -17.74
C GLU A 473 17.00 8.76 -16.44
N THR A 474 17.18 7.44 -16.50
CA THR A 474 16.96 6.52 -15.38
C THR A 474 18.27 5.89 -14.94
N GLU A 475 18.45 5.82 -13.63
CA GLU A 475 19.53 5.07 -12.99
C GLU A 475 18.96 3.77 -12.43
N ILE A 476 19.62 2.65 -12.73
CA ILE A 476 19.26 1.33 -12.21
C ILE A 476 20.42 0.83 -11.35
N THR A 477 20.11 0.49 -10.10
CA THR A 477 21.09 -0.05 -9.15
C THR A 477 20.62 -1.42 -8.66
N ASP A 478 21.52 -2.40 -8.68
CA ASP A 478 21.24 -3.73 -8.12
C ASP A 478 21.49 -3.72 -6.60
N VAL A 479 20.46 -3.98 -5.81
CA VAL A 479 20.57 -4.13 -4.36
C VAL A 479 20.61 -5.62 -4.01
N GLN A 480 21.78 -6.08 -3.56
CA GLN A 480 21.91 -7.43 -3.03
C GLN A 480 21.51 -7.48 -1.55
N ARG A 481 20.51 -8.31 -1.25
CA ARG A 481 20.10 -8.64 0.11
C ARG A 481 21.11 -9.62 0.69
N GLY A 482 21.97 -9.16 1.60
CA GLY A 482 22.98 -9.99 2.26
C GLY A 482 23.28 -9.51 3.68
N GLU A 483 23.83 -10.39 4.51
CA GLU A 483 24.34 -10.02 5.83
C GLU A 483 25.57 -9.11 5.66
N LEU A 484 25.47 -7.89 6.18
CA LEU A 484 26.60 -6.95 6.20
C LEU A 484 27.54 -7.29 7.37
N PRO A 485 28.86 -7.05 7.22
CA PRO A 485 29.81 -7.21 8.31
C PRO A 485 29.46 -6.31 9.50
N TYR A 486 29.89 -6.70 10.69
CA TYR A 486 29.72 -5.86 11.89
C TYR A 486 30.40 -4.51 11.69
N CYS A 487 29.66 -3.42 11.89
CA CYS A 487 30.19 -2.06 11.91
C CYS A 487 30.09 -1.51 13.33
N PRO A 488 31.18 -1.00 13.93
CA PRO A 488 31.15 -0.42 15.27
C PRO A 488 30.35 0.89 15.35
N ILE A 489 30.12 1.54 14.21
CA ILE A 489 29.33 2.76 14.09
C ILE A 489 27.93 2.41 13.59
N LYS A 490 26.91 3.00 14.21
CA LYS A 490 25.53 2.80 13.78
C LYS A 490 25.27 3.57 12.49
N ILE A 491 25.11 2.86 11.38
CA ILE A 491 24.66 3.49 10.13
C ILE A 491 23.13 3.57 10.14
N MET A 492 22.62 4.79 10.09
CA MET A 492 21.20 5.13 10.13
C MET A 492 20.76 5.76 8.80
N MET A 493 19.45 5.98 8.63
CA MET A 493 18.90 6.56 7.40
C MET A 493 18.32 7.97 7.62
N ASN A 494 18.43 8.78 6.57
CA ASN A 494 17.67 10.01 6.37
C ASN A 494 16.40 9.67 5.60
N VAL A 495 15.23 9.82 6.22
CA VAL A 495 13.95 9.45 5.63
C VAL A 495 13.01 10.64 5.67
N GLY A 496 12.60 11.14 4.50
CA GLY A 496 11.60 12.21 4.40
C GLY A 496 10.23 11.68 4.03
N ASN A 497 10.17 10.87 2.97
CA ASN A 497 8.92 10.37 2.41
C ASN A 497 8.43 9.12 3.17
N PRO A 498 7.28 9.16 3.87
CA PRO A 498 6.73 7.99 4.55
C PRO A 498 6.34 6.86 3.60
N GLN A 499 6.04 7.16 2.34
CA GLN A 499 5.63 6.17 1.34
C GLN A 499 6.75 5.16 1.03
N LEU A 500 8.01 5.59 1.10
CA LEU A 500 9.19 4.75 0.84
C LEU A 500 9.73 4.09 2.11
N ALA A 501 9.12 4.31 3.27
CA ALA A 501 9.68 3.86 4.55
C ALA A 501 9.76 2.32 4.63
N PHE A 502 8.76 1.61 4.11
CA PHE A 502 8.72 0.14 4.11
C PHE A 502 9.80 -0.48 3.23
N ASP A 503 10.08 0.13 2.08
CA ASP A 503 11.20 -0.27 1.22
C ASP A 503 12.53 -0.04 1.92
N PHE A 504 12.72 1.14 2.51
CA PHE A 504 13.97 1.50 3.17
C PHE A 504 14.26 0.62 4.39
N ALA A 505 13.22 0.21 5.12
CA ALA A 505 13.35 -0.67 6.27
C ALA A 505 13.93 -2.05 5.92
N GLN A 506 13.81 -2.51 4.67
CA GLN A 506 14.35 -3.79 4.22
C GLN A 506 15.86 -3.78 4.03
N MET A 507 16.48 -2.60 3.85
CA MET A 507 17.92 -2.49 3.81
C MET A 507 18.52 -2.58 5.21
N PRO A 508 19.69 -3.21 5.40
CA PRO A 508 20.38 -3.22 6.68
C PRO A 508 20.60 -1.78 7.21
N ASN A 509 20.14 -1.53 8.43
CA ASN A 509 20.15 -0.20 9.04
C ASN A 509 20.11 -0.29 10.57
N SER A 510 20.47 0.80 11.24
CA SER A 510 20.36 0.97 12.70
C SER A 510 19.19 1.88 13.12
N GLY A 511 18.22 2.11 12.24
CA GLY A 511 17.10 3.04 12.43
C GLY A 511 17.21 4.30 11.55
N VAL A 512 16.46 5.35 11.91
CA VAL A 512 16.38 6.62 11.19
C VAL A 512 17.00 7.71 12.04
N GLY A 513 18.13 8.28 11.58
CA GLY A 513 18.84 9.33 12.30
C GLY A 513 18.31 10.73 12.00
N LEU A 514 17.50 10.86 10.95
CA LEU A 514 16.79 12.08 10.59
C LEU A 514 15.50 11.73 9.82
N ALA A 515 14.36 11.82 10.49
CA ALA A 515 13.05 11.85 9.85
C ALA A 515 12.59 13.31 9.68
N ARG A 516 12.32 13.72 8.44
CA ARG A 516 12.00 15.12 8.09
C ARG A 516 10.49 15.35 7.97
N LEU A 517 9.92 16.20 8.82
CA LEU A 517 8.49 16.53 8.78
C LEU A 517 8.08 17.34 7.55
N GLU A 518 9.01 18.06 6.92
CA GLU A 518 8.72 18.95 5.79
C GLU A 518 8.09 18.20 4.61
N PHE A 519 8.51 16.95 4.37
CA PHE A 519 7.93 16.11 3.32
C PHE A 519 6.48 15.75 3.60
N ILE A 520 6.15 15.47 4.88
CA ILE A 520 4.77 15.18 5.29
C ILE A 520 3.91 16.44 5.11
N ILE A 521 4.41 17.59 5.53
CA ILE A 521 3.67 18.86 5.42
C ILE A 521 3.49 19.27 3.96
N ASN A 522 4.51 19.19 3.11
CA ASN A 522 4.40 19.56 1.70
C ASN A 522 3.50 18.61 0.91
N ASN A 523 3.73 17.30 1.03
CA ASN A 523 3.14 16.33 0.12
C ASN A 523 1.79 15.80 0.61
N ASN A 524 1.61 15.66 1.93
CA ASN A 524 0.40 15.03 2.48
C ASN A 524 -0.59 16.05 3.06
N ILE A 525 -0.12 17.27 3.40
CA ILE A 525 -0.96 18.31 4.00
C ILE A 525 -1.19 19.47 3.01
N GLY A 526 -0.12 20.02 2.44
CA GLY A 526 -0.15 21.08 1.41
C GLY A 526 -0.67 22.45 1.87
N VAL A 527 -1.07 22.60 3.13
CA VAL A 527 -1.71 23.82 3.67
C VAL A 527 -0.91 24.39 4.83
N HIS A 528 -0.82 25.71 4.86
CA HIS A 528 -0.18 26.43 5.95
C HIS A 528 -0.93 26.22 7.29
N PRO A 529 -0.25 25.87 8.40
CA PRO A 529 -0.93 25.55 9.67
C PRO A 529 -1.74 26.71 10.24
N LYS A 530 -1.36 27.97 9.99
CA LYS A 530 -2.18 29.13 10.38
C LYS A 530 -3.49 29.23 9.60
N ALA A 531 -3.52 28.85 8.32
CA ALA A 531 -4.76 28.80 7.55
C ALA A 531 -5.73 27.76 8.13
N ILE A 532 -5.18 26.66 8.67
CA ILE A 532 -5.94 25.62 9.37
C ILE A 532 -6.50 26.15 10.70
N LEU A 533 -5.70 26.87 11.48
CA LEU A 533 -6.10 27.43 12.78
C LEU A 533 -7.13 28.56 12.65
N ASP A 534 -7.01 29.40 11.61
CA ASP A 534 -7.92 30.51 11.40
C ASP A 534 -9.28 30.07 10.82
N TYR A 535 -9.42 28.81 10.37
CA TYR A 535 -10.68 28.28 9.85
C TYR A 535 -11.80 28.30 10.92
N PRO A 536 -13.04 28.71 10.58
CA PRO A 536 -13.57 29.03 9.25
C PRO A 536 -13.40 30.50 8.83
N ASN A 537 -12.64 31.31 9.58
CA ASN A 537 -12.46 32.75 9.37
C ASN A 537 -11.38 33.07 8.32
N VAL A 538 -11.47 32.40 7.17
CA VAL A 538 -10.63 32.64 5.99
C VAL A 538 -11.51 33.06 4.81
N ASP A 539 -10.91 33.62 3.75
CA ASP A 539 -11.62 34.00 2.54
C ASP A 539 -12.24 32.78 1.82
N ALA A 540 -13.21 33.04 0.94
CA ALA A 540 -14.04 31.99 0.37
C ALA A 540 -13.26 30.98 -0.50
N ASP A 541 -12.20 31.44 -1.18
CA ASP A 541 -11.39 30.60 -2.06
C ASP A 541 -10.44 29.73 -1.24
N LEU A 542 -9.76 30.31 -0.23
CA LEU A 542 -8.96 29.54 0.71
C LEU A 542 -9.81 28.53 1.49
N LYS A 543 -11.03 28.90 1.89
CA LYS A 543 -11.97 28.00 2.57
C LYS A 543 -12.22 26.74 1.74
N LYS A 544 -12.55 26.89 0.45
CA LYS A 544 -12.79 25.76 -0.46
C LYS A 544 -11.54 24.89 -0.63
N ALA A 545 -10.37 25.52 -0.76
CA ALA A 545 -9.11 24.79 -0.89
C ALA A 545 -8.81 23.94 0.35
N VAL A 546 -8.97 24.51 1.55
CA VAL A 546 -8.80 23.82 2.83
C VAL A 546 -9.81 22.68 2.99
N GLU A 547 -11.10 22.92 2.70
CA GLU A 547 -12.14 21.88 2.75
C GLU A 547 -11.86 20.74 1.76
N SER A 548 -11.31 21.04 0.58
CA SER A 548 -10.97 20.05 -0.45
C SER A 548 -9.86 19.09 -0.01
N VAL A 549 -8.81 19.59 0.65
CA VAL A 549 -7.70 18.73 1.11
C VAL A 549 -8.05 18.02 2.42
N ALA A 550 -8.86 18.62 3.29
CA ALA A 550 -9.25 18.06 4.58
C ALA A 550 -10.42 17.06 4.49
N ARG A 551 -10.82 16.64 3.29
CA ARG A 551 -11.89 15.65 3.07
C ARG A 551 -11.60 14.35 3.81
N GLY A 552 -12.65 13.75 4.37
CA GLY A 552 -12.54 12.53 5.17
C GLY A 552 -12.12 12.73 6.62
N HIS A 553 -11.78 13.96 7.05
CA HIS A 553 -11.44 14.28 8.44
C HIS A 553 -12.52 15.10 9.14
N ALA A 554 -12.53 15.06 10.48
CA ALA A 554 -13.54 15.73 11.31
C ALA A 554 -13.49 17.27 11.23
N SER A 555 -12.31 17.83 11.00
CA SER A 555 -12.07 19.26 10.81
C SER A 555 -10.71 19.50 10.14
N PRO A 556 -10.43 20.70 9.59
CA PRO A 556 -9.10 21.02 9.07
C PRO A 556 -7.97 20.85 10.10
N ARG A 557 -8.23 21.17 11.38
CA ARG A 557 -7.27 20.95 12.48
C ARG A 557 -7.01 19.47 12.70
N ALA A 558 -8.07 18.65 12.71
CA ALA A 558 -7.94 17.20 12.83
C ALA A 558 -7.14 16.65 11.64
N PHE A 559 -7.44 17.07 10.40
CA PHE A 559 -6.67 16.71 9.21
C PHE A 559 -5.17 16.96 9.38
N TYR A 560 -4.77 18.16 9.84
CA TYR A 560 -3.36 18.50 10.02
C TYR A 560 -2.66 17.57 11.03
N VAL A 561 -3.27 17.38 12.21
CA VAL A 561 -2.73 16.52 13.27
C VAL A 561 -2.72 15.05 12.85
N ASP A 562 -3.80 14.56 12.23
CA ASP A 562 -3.94 13.18 11.79
C ASP A 562 -2.91 12.85 10.70
N LYS A 563 -2.70 13.73 9.71
CA LYS A 563 -1.71 13.51 8.64
C LYS A 563 -0.27 13.56 9.14
N LEU A 564 0.05 14.44 10.09
CA LEU A 564 1.33 14.41 10.79
C LEU A 564 1.51 13.10 11.56
N THR A 565 0.48 12.70 12.33
CA THR A 565 0.48 11.45 13.09
C THR A 565 0.73 10.25 12.16
N GLU A 566 0.01 10.16 11.05
CA GLU A 566 0.13 9.08 10.07
C GLU A 566 1.52 9.05 9.41
N GLY A 567 2.04 10.21 8.97
CA GLY A 567 3.36 10.28 8.36
C GLY A 567 4.49 9.86 9.31
N ILE A 568 4.45 10.35 10.55
CA ILE A 568 5.44 9.99 11.58
C ILE A 568 5.29 8.51 11.97
N ALA A 569 4.06 8.05 12.22
CA ALA A 569 3.79 6.67 12.62
C ALA A 569 4.20 5.66 11.55
N THR A 570 4.01 5.99 10.26
CA THR A 570 4.43 5.14 9.14
C THR A 570 5.94 4.93 9.14
N ILE A 571 6.73 6.01 9.29
CA ILE A 571 8.19 5.90 9.39
C ILE A 571 8.58 5.14 10.66
N ALA A 572 8.01 5.49 11.81
CA ALA A 572 8.34 4.84 13.08
C ALA A 572 8.02 3.33 13.10
N ALA A 573 6.90 2.93 12.50
CA ALA A 573 6.47 1.55 12.37
C ALA A 573 7.37 0.75 11.41
N ALA A 574 7.78 1.34 10.28
CA ALA A 574 8.66 0.68 9.32
C ALA A 574 9.99 0.23 9.94
N PHE A 575 10.53 1.03 10.87
CA PHE A 575 11.81 0.75 11.53
C PHE A 575 11.65 0.14 12.93
N TRP A 576 10.43 -0.18 13.38
CA TRP A 576 10.18 -0.69 14.72
C TRP A 576 10.99 -1.98 15.01
N PRO A 577 11.66 -2.13 16.17
CA PRO A 577 11.75 -1.20 17.31
C PRO A 577 13.00 -0.29 17.30
N LYS A 578 13.70 -0.15 16.17
CA LYS A 578 14.91 0.69 16.05
C LYS A 578 14.57 2.18 16.21
N PRO A 579 15.49 3.01 16.72
CA PRO A 579 15.22 4.42 16.98
C PRO A 579 14.91 5.20 15.69
N VAL A 580 13.96 6.12 15.78
CA VAL A 580 13.56 7.05 14.72
C VAL A 580 13.59 8.47 15.27
N ILE A 581 14.59 9.25 14.88
CA ILE A 581 14.78 10.62 15.36
C ILE A 581 14.01 11.57 14.43
N VAL A 582 12.87 12.08 14.91
CA VAL A 582 11.98 12.97 14.15
C VAL A 582 12.35 14.42 14.38
N ARG A 583 12.79 15.11 13.33
CA ARG A 583 13.08 16.55 13.39
C ARG A 583 11.78 17.34 13.30
N LEU A 584 11.57 18.24 14.26
CA LEU A 584 10.49 19.24 14.20
C LEU A 584 10.59 20.09 12.93
N SER A 585 9.51 20.75 12.54
CA SER A 585 9.47 21.50 11.27
C SER A 585 10.52 22.61 11.20
N ASP A 586 11.38 22.55 10.19
CA ASP A 586 12.49 23.47 9.99
C ASP A 586 12.37 24.25 8.68
N PHE A 587 11.13 24.46 8.22
CA PHE A 587 10.87 25.28 7.06
C PHE A 587 11.34 26.71 7.26
N LYS A 588 11.93 27.25 6.20
CA LYS A 588 12.15 28.68 6.01
C LYS A 588 10.80 29.35 5.67
N SER A 589 10.68 30.64 5.94
CA SER A 589 9.45 31.40 5.68
C SER A 589 9.03 31.36 4.20
N ASN A 590 10.00 31.38 3.28
CA ASN A 590 9.75 31.26 1.84
C ASN A 590 9.22 29.88 1.40
N GLU A 591 9.45 28.83 2.18
CA GLU A 591 8.89 27.50 1.94
C GLU A 591 7.46 27.41 2.46
N TYR A 592 7.21 27.88 3.69
CA TYR A 592 5.84 28.01 4.21
C TYR A 592 4.96 28.90 3.32
N LYS A 593 5.53 29.94 2.71
CA LYS A 593 4.84 30.84 1.77
C LYS A 593 4.27 30.13 0.56
N LYS A 594 4.88 29.00 0.13
CA LYS A 594 4.45 28.20 -1.03
C LYS A 594 3.26 27.29 -0.72
N LEU A 595 2.96 27.04 0.56
CA LEU A 595 1.78 26.25 0.95
C LEU A 595 0.49 27.03 0.67
N ILE A 596 -0.61 26.30 0.52
CA ILE A 596 -1.94 26.88 0.37
C ILE A 596 -2.21 27.81 1.57
N GLY A 597 -2.50 29.09 1.28
CA GLY A 597 -2.73 30.15 2.27
C GLY A 597 -1.47 30.75 2.91
N GLY A 598 -0.27 30.27 2.58
CA GLY A 598 1.00 30.67 3.22
C GLY A 598 1.39 32.14 3.01
N SER A 599 1.11 32.70 1.83
CA SER A 599 1.44 34.10 1.48
C SER A 599 0.83 35.16 2.40
N ARG A 600 -0.18 34.81 3.19
CA ARG A 600 -0.83 35.68 4.16
C ARG A 600 -0.08 35.80 5.49
N TYR A 601 0.68 34.77 5.84
CA TYR A 601 1.31 34.62 7.16
C TYR A 601 2.81 34.82 7.11
N GLU A 602 3.41 34.59 5.94
CA GLU A 602 4.86 34.55 5.79
C GLU A 602 5.41 35.84 5.17
N PRO A 603 6.21 36.62 5.93
CA PRO A 603 6.85 37.82 5.40
C PRO A 603 7.95 37.46 4.39
N GLU A 604 8.33 38.45 3.57
CA GLU A 604 9.55 38.33 2.77
C GLU A 604 10.77 38.59 3.64
N GLU A 605 11.74 37.70 3.56
CA GLU A 605 13.01 37.80 4.27
C GLU A 605 14.14 37.88 3.25
N GLU A 606 15.04 38.85 3.42
CA GLU A 606 16.24 39.01 2.57
C GLU A 606 17.13 37.76 2.60
N ASN A 607 17.22 37.09 3.76
CA ASN A 607 18.06 35.91 3.96
C ASN A 607 17.26 34.79 4.67
N PRO A 608 16.42 34.03 3.94
CA PRO A 608 15.57 33.00 4.54
C PRO A 608 16.35 31.90 5.29
N MET A 609 17.61 31.65 4.90
CA MET A 609 18.52 30.73 5.60
C MET A 609 18.74 31.12 7.07
N LEU A 610 18.80 32.41 7.37
CA LEU A 610 19.05 32.97 8.71
C LEU A 610 17.77 33.44 9.40
N GLY A 611 16.63 33.33 8.71
CA GLY A 611 15.37 33.99 9.02
C GLY A 611 14.52 33.30 10.09
N PHE A 612 13.20 33.46 9.99
CA PHE A 612 12.23 33.00 10.95
C PHE A 612 11.92 31.49 10.81
N ARG A 613 12.78 30.64 11.40
CA ARG A 613 12.70 29.16 11.36
C ARG A 613 13.16 28.48 12.66
N GLY A 614 12.98 27.16 12.72
CA GLY A 614 13.39 26.28 13.83
C GLY A 614 12.91 26.77 15.20
N ALA A 615 13.76 26.65 16.22
CA ALA A 615 13.43 27.00 17.60
C ALA A 615 12.84 28.42 17.78
N SER A 616 13.28 29.39 16.98
CA SER A 616 12.78 30.77 17.07
C SER A 616 11.32 30.90 16.64
N ARG A 617 10.88 30.03 15.71
CA ARG A 617 9.51 29.97 15.24
C ARG A 617 8.61 29.30 16.28
N TYR A 618 9.03 28.20 16.89
CA TYR A 618 8.21 27.48 17.87
C TYR A 618 7.85 28.32 19.10
N ILE A 619 8.81 29.13 19.59
CA ILE A 619 8.61 29.96 20.79
C ILE A 619 7.86 31.26 20.51
N SER A 620 7.59 31.59 19.24
CA SER A 620 6.88 32.82 18.89
C SER A 620 5.42 32.72 19.31
N ALA A 621 4.86 33.84 19.78
CA ALA A 621 3.43 33.89 20.13
C ALA A 621 2.53 33.66 18.90
N GLU A 622 3.02 34.02 17.71
CA GLU A 622 2.25 33.94 16.46
C GLU A 622 2.13 32.51 15.91
N PHE A 623 3.11 31.65 16.22
CA PHE A 623 3.23 30.28 15.68
C PHE A 623 3.12 29.19 16.75
N GLY A 624 3.12 29.52 18.04
CA GLY A 624 3.08 28.55 19.14
C GLY A 624 1.91 27.54 19.07
N GLU A 625 0.75 27.95 18.57
CA GLU A 625 -0.39 27.03 18.36
C GLU A 625 -0.16 26.04 17.21
N ALA A 626 0.54 26.45 16.16
CA ALA A 626 0.93 25.53 15.07
C ALA A 626 1.94 24.49 15.58
N PHE A 627 2.90 24.92 16.40
CA PHE A 627 3.82 24.02 17.09
C PHE A 627 3.10 23.05 18.04
N ALA A 628 2.04 23.50 18.73
CA ALA A 628 1.24 22.62 19.58
C ALA A 628 0.56 21.49 18.79
N MET A 629 0.15 21.72 17.53
CA MET A 629 -0.38 20.65 16.66
C MET A 629 0.68 19.58 16.32
N GLU A 630 1.93 19.99 16.07
CA GLU A 630 3.05 19.05 15.88
C GLU A 630 3.33 18.23 17.14
N CYS A 631 3.31 18.88 18.31
CA CYS A 631 3.46 18.20 19.60
C CYS A 631 2.33 17.20 19.87
N GLU A 632 1.08 17.57 19.53
CA GLU A 632 -0.07 16.67 19.65
C GLU A 632 0.12 15.42 18.81
N ALA A 633 0.56 15.55 17.56
CA ALA A 633 0.83 14.42 16.68
C ALA A 633 1.91 13.49 17.26
N LEU A 634 3.05 14.04 17.67
CA LEU A 634 4.15 13.27 18.29
C LEU A 634 3.69 12.53 19.55
N LYS A 635 2.89 13.18 20.38
CA LYS A 635 2.34 12.58 21.61
C LYS A 635 1.40 11.40 21.29
N ARG A 636 0.52 11.54 20.30
CA ARG A 636 -0.37 10.45 19.85
C ARG A 636 0.44 9.25 19.34
N VAL A 637 1.46 9.49 18.51
CA VAL A 637 2.35 8.44 17.98
C VAL A 637 3.00 7.63 19.11
N ARG A 638 3.58 8.31 20.11
CA ARG A 638 4.29 7.62 21.19
C ARG A 638 3.34 6.96 22.19
N ASN A 639 2.30 7.65 22.62
CA ASN A 639 1.49 7.22 23.76
C ASN A 639 0.33 6.31 23.35
N ASP A 640 -0.43 6.75 22.33
CA ASP A 640 -1.67 6.08 21.93
C ASP A 640 -1.37 4.92 20.97
N MET A 641 -0.43 5.13 20.04
CA MET A 641 0.00 4.11 19.07
C MET A 641 1.14 3.22 19.60
N GLY A 642 1.82 3.64 20.68
CA GLY A 642 2.88 2.86 21.33
C GLY A 642 4.22 2.84 20.59
N LEU A 643 4.43 3.74 19.62
CA LEU A 643 5.68 3.84 18.85
C LEU A 643 6.72 4.65 19.63
N THR A 644 7.16 4.10 20.77
CA THR A 644 8.08 4.74 21.72
C THR A 644 9.51 4.89 21.19
N ASN A 645 9.84 4.23 20.08
CA ASN A 645 11.11 4.36 19.35
C ASN A 645 11.28 5.74 18.67
N VAL A 646 10.23 6.57 18.65
CA VAL A 646 10.32 7.96 18.22
C VAL A 646 11.05 8.80 19.26
N GLU A 647 12.12 9.45 18.82
CA GLU A 647 12.84 10.52 19.53
C GLU A 647 12.55 11.86 18.83
N ILE A 648 12.66 12.98 19.56
CA ILE A 648 12.37 14.32 18.99
C ILE A 648 13.68 15.07 18.78
N MET A 649 13.86 15.66 17.61
CA MET A 649 14.99 16.55 17.34
C MET A 649 14.55 17.99 17.14
N VAL A 650 15.18 18.92 17.88
CA VAL A 650 14.94 20.36 17.78
C VAL A 650 15.97 21.01 16.87
N PRO A 651 15.57 21.59 15.71
CA PRO A 651 16.46 22.28 14.79
C PRO A 651 16.64 23.76 15.13
N PHE A 652 17.69 24.34 14.56
CA PHE A 652 18.03 25.76 14.51
C PHE A 652 17.96 26.47 15.88
N VAL A 653 18.42 25.79 16.92
CA VAL A 653 18.54 26.35 18.28
C VAL A 653 19.74 27.30 18.28
N ARG A 654 19.52 28.60 18.53
CA ARG A 654 20.59 29.62 18.44
C ARG A 654 21.21 29.95 19.80
N THR A 655 20.40 29.89 20.86
CA THR A 655 20.79 30.33 22.21
C THR A 655 20.27 29.38 23.29
N LEU A 656 20.92 29.38 24.46
CA LEU A 656 20.51 28.57 25.61
C LEU A 656 19.08 28.90 26.09
N LYS A 657 18.66 30.17 26.01
CA LYS A 657 17.29 30.58 26.34
C LYS A 657 16.25 29.93 25.41
N GLN A 658 16.59 29.76 24.13
CA GLN A 658 15.72 29.06 23.20
C GLN A 658 15.66 27.57 23.52
N ALA A 659 16.81 26.95 23.84
CA ALA A 659 16.87 25.55 24.26
C ALA A 659 15.96 25.29 25.47
N GLU A 660 16.13 26.08 26.54
CA GLU A 660 15.31 25.99 27.75
C GLU A 660 13.82 26.16 27.42
N ARG A 661 13.47 27.19 26.63
CA ARG A 661 12.07 27.48 26.33
C ARG A 661 11.39 26.40 25.49
N VAL A 662 12.05 25.90 24.45
CA VAL A 662 11.46 24.86 23.58
C VAL A 662 11.28 23.55 24.36
N VAL A 663 12.27 23.14 25.14
CA VAL A 663 12.17 21.92 25.98
C VAL A 663 11.08 22.07 27.04
N GLY A 664 10.94 23.28 27.63
CA GLY A 664 9.83 23.62 28.52
C GLY A 664 8.47 23.49 27.83
N MET A 665 8.32 24.05 26.62
CA MET A 665 7.08 23.97 25.84
C MET A 665 6.73 22.53 25.43
N LEU A 666 7.71 21.71 25.05
CA LEU A 666 7.49 20.27 24.82
C LEU A 666 6.94 19.60 26.09
N ALA A 667 7.55 19.87 27.25
CA ALA A 667 7.10 19.32 28.52
C ALA A 667 5.69 19.80 28.91
N GLU A 668 5.35 21.07 28.66
CA GLU A 668 4.00 21.65 28.85
C GLU A 668 2.95 20.90 28.01
N GLN A 669 3.32 20.43 26.81
CA GLN A 669 2.46 19.59 25.95
C GLN A 669 2.44 18.11 26.36
N GLY A 670 3.23 17.72 27.36
CA GLY A 670 3.34 16.35 27.85
C GLY A 670 4.42 15.50 27.15
N LEU A 671 5.32 16.13 26.39
CA LEU A 671 6.50 15.50 25.79
C LEU A 671 7.73 15.82 26.66
N LYS A 672 7.82 15.14 27.80
CA LYS A 672 8.88 15.37 28.80
C LYS A 672 9.98 14.33 28.68
N ARG A 673 11.24 14.78 28.66
CA ARG A 673 12.41 13.88 28.66
C ARG A 673 12.39 12.91 29.84
N ALA A 674 12.80 11.67 29.60
CA ALA A 674 12.96 10.65 30.65
C ALA A 674 13.91 11.13 31.76
N ALA A 675 15.05 11.71 31.38
CA ALA A 675 16.03 12.30 32.31
C ALA A 675 15.46 13.43 33.19
N ALA A 676 14.34 14.05 32.79
CA ALA A 676 13.62 15.07 33.54
C ALA A 676 12.36 14.53 34.24
N GLY A 677 12.18 13.21 34.34
CA GLY A 677 11.03 12.56 34.97
C GLY A 677 9.83 12.35 34.04
N GLY A 678 10.04 12.26 32.72
CA GLY A 678 9.06 11.73 31.78
C GLY A 678 8.88 10.21 31.95
N SER A 679 7.69 9.70 31.66
CA SER A 679 7.30 8.30 31.95
C SER A 679 7.37 7.35 30.75
N ASP A 680 7.72 7.84 29.56
CA ASP A 680 7.59 7.12 28.29
C ASP A 680 8.93 6.95 27.56
N ASP A 681 10.05 7.11 28.27
CA ASP A 681 11.43 7.04 27.75
C ASP A 681 11.74 8.03 26.61
N LEU A 682 11.04 9.17 26.54
CA LEU A 682 11.32 10.19 25.52
C LEU A 682 12.75 10.70 25.62
N LYS A 683 13.42 10.71 24.46
CA LYS A 683 14.66 11.48 24.24
C LYS A 683 14.40 12.69 23.36
N VAL A 684 15.02 13.80 23.73
CA VAL A 684 15.03 15.03 22.93
C VAL A 684 16.48 15.35 22.54
N ILE A 685 16.74 15.32 21.25
CA ILE A 685 18.02 15.56 20.60
C ILE A 685 18.06 16.99 20.06
N MET A 686 19.22 17.63 20.08
CA MET A 686 19.40 18.94 19.42
C MET A 686 20.11 18.75 18.09
N MET A 687 19.67 19.45 17.05
CA MET A 687 20.48 19.56 15.84
C MET A 687 21.64 20.56 16.08
N CYS A 688 22.88 20.08 16.03
CA CYS A 688 24.08 20.89 16.18
C CYS A 688 24.50 21.45 14.82
N GLU A 689 23.94 22.61 14.47
CA GLU A 689 24.06 23.17 13.13
C GLU A 689 24.39 24.67 13.10
N VAL A 690 24.42 25.34 14.26
CA VAL A 690 24.85 26.73 14.41
C VAL A 690 26.20 26.74 15.14
N PRO A 691 27.18 27.60 14.79
CA PRO A 691 28.48 27.62 15.47
C PRO A 691 28.39 27.82 16.99
N SER A 692 27.40 28.57 17.48
CA SER A 692 27.14 28.70 18.92
C SER A 692 26.87 27.36 19.61
N ASN A 693 26.29 26.38 18.90
CA ASN A 693 25.97 25.05 19.43
C ASN A 693 27.24 24.26 19.72
N ALA A 694 28.23 24.32 18.82
CA ALA A 694 29.53 23.70 19.04
C ALA A 694 30.32 24.45 20.13
N ILE A 695 30.32 25.78 20.11
CA ILE A 695 31.06 26.61 21.08
C ILE A 695 30.54 26.38 22.50
N LEU A 696 29.22 26.28 22.69
CA LEU A 696 28.57 26.11 24.00
C LEU A 696 27.96 24.70 24.17
N ALA A 697 28.59 23.69 23.57
CA ALA A 697 28.01 22.35 23.47
C ALA A 697 27.63 21.75 24.83
N GLU A 698 28.50 21.85 25.84
CA GLU A 698 28.23 21.34 27.19
C GLU A 698 26.99 21.99 27.83
N GLN A 699 26.84 23.31 27.68
CA GLN A 699 25.71 24.06 28.22
C GLN A 699 24.41 23.71 27.49
N PHE A 700 24.44 23.57 26.16
CA PHE A 700 23.28 23.11 25.41
C PHE A 700 22.88 21.70 25.83
N LEU A 701 23.86 20.81 26.03
CA LEU A 701 23.60 19.43 26.45
C LEU A 701 22.86 19.33 27.78
N GLU A 702 22.88 20.32 28.68
CA GLU A 702 22.05 20.29 29.89
C GLU A 702 20.55 20.13 29.56
N HIS A 703 20.11 20.68 28.42
CA HIS A 703 18.71 20.67 27.97
C HIS A 703 18.34 19.50 27.05
N PHE A 704 19.31 18.72 26.55
CA PHE A 704 19.09 17.66 25.55
C PHE A 704 19.74 16.33 25.96
N ASP A 705 19.32 15.23 25.33
CA ASP A 705 19.85 13.87 25.57
C ASP A 705 20.98 13.50 24.60
N GLY A 706 21.29 14.41 23.68
CA GLY A 706 22.38 14.30 22.72
C GLY A 706 22.27 15.34 21.62
N MET A 707 23.17 15.23 20.64
CA MET A 707 23.18 16.07 19.46
C MET A 707 23.20 15.25 18.17
N SER A 708 22.64 15.81 17.09
CA SER A 708 22.85 15.36 15.72
C SER A 708 23.44 16.50 14.91
N ILE A 709 24.64 16.33 14.38
CA ILE A 709 25.35 17.39 13.66
C ILE A 709 24.66 17.57 12.30
N GLY A 710 24.13 18.78 12.07
CA GLY A 710 23.66 19.22 10.76
C GLY A 710 24.81 19.88 10.01
N SER A 711 25.67 19.07 9.40
CA SER A 711 26.94 19.54 8.83
C SER A 711 26.76 20.54 7.70
N ASN A 712 25.65 20.46 6.96
CA ASN A 712 25.28 21.41 5.92
C ASN A 712 25.16 22.85 6.42
N ASP A 713 24.28 23.09 7.39
CA ASP A 713 24.05 24.42 7.97
C ASP A 713 25.24 24.85 8.82
N LEU A 714 25.91 23.92 9.50
CA LEU A 714 27.13 24.22 10.26
C LEU A 714 28.24 24.75 9.35
N THR A 715 28.41 24.16 8.17
CA THR A 715 29.40 24.59 7.17
C THR A 715 29.06 25.97 6.63
N GLN A 716 27.80 26.18 6.21
CA GLN A 716 27.32 27.49 5.73
C GLN A 716 27.58 28.60 6.75
N LEU A 717 27.23 28.38 8.01
CA LEU A 717 27.34 29.40 9.06
C LEU A 717 28.77 29.59 9.58
N THR A 718 29.60 28.54 9.53
CA THR A 718 31.02 28.65 9.94
C THR A 718 31.83 29.40 8.88
N LEU A 719 31.55 29.16 7.60
CA LEU A 719 32.28 29.75 6.49
C LEU A 719 31.65 31.04 5.94
N GLY A 720 30.40 31.34 6.32
CA GLY A 720 29.67 32.50 5.81
C GLY A 720 29.23 32.33 4.36
N LEU A 721 28.81 31.11 3.99
CA LEU A 721 28.43 30.73 2.63
C LEU A 721 26.93 30.45 2.54
N ASP A 722 26.31 30.86 1.43
CA ASP A 722 25.00 30.39 1.02
C ASP A 722 25.17 29.43 -0.16
N ARG A 723 24.92 28.15 0.09
CA ARG A 723 25.02 27.11 -0.93
C ARG A 723 23.89 27.19 -1.96
N ASP A 724 22.77 27.81 -1.60
CA ASP A 724 21.60 27.98 -2.47
C ASP A 724 21.79 29.18 -3.43
N SER A 725 22.90 29.93 -3.31
CA SER A 725 23.22 31.10 -4.15
C SER A 725 23.40 30.79 -5.64
N GLY A 726 23.67 29.52 -5.99
CA GLY A 726 23.88 29.08 -7.37
C GLY A 726 25.17 29.60 -8.02
N LEU A 727 26.03 30.31 -7.27
CA LEU A 727 27.31 30.81 -7.75
C LEU A 727 28.38 29.74 -7.59
N GLU A 728 28.99 29.31 -8.70
CA GLU A 728 30.04 28.27 -8.72
C GLU A 728 31.22 28.61 -7.80
N LEU A 729 31.57 29.90 -7.67
CA LEU A 729 32.61 30.36 -6.74
C LEU A 729 32.31 30.00 -5.28
N LEU A 730 31.07 30.20 -4.82
CA LEU A 730 30.69 29.89 -3.44
C LEU A 730 30.46 28.39 -3.22
N ALA A 731 30.03 27.67 -4.26
CA ALA A 731 29.91 26.22 -4.21
C ALA A 731 31.28 25.53 -4.10
N ALA A 732 32.32 26.08 -4.72
CA ALA A 732 33.69 25.55 -4.63
C ALA A 732 34.30 25.65 -3.22
N ASP A 733 33.91 26.67 -2.45
CA ASP A 733 34.38 26.90 -1.08
C ASP A 733 33.57 26.13 -0.02
N PHE A 734 32.47 25.46 -0.42
CA PHE A 734 31.67 24.64 0.48
C PHE A 734 32.32 23.26 0.68
N ASP A 735 33.03 23.07 1.81
CA ASP A 735 33.59 21.77 2.20
C ASP A 735 33.31 21.49 3.69
N GLU A 736 32.56 20.43 3.97
CA GLU A 736 32.25 19.99 5.34
C GLU A 736 33.49 19.48 6.10
N ARG A 737 34.60 19.28 5.40
CA ARG A 737 35.90 18.86 5.94
C ARG A 737 36.84 20.03 6.23
N ASP A 738 36.43 21.27 5.93
CA ASP A 738 37.23 22.45 6.21
C ASP A 738 37.71 22.45 7.68
N PRO A 739 38.97 22.83 7.97
CA PRO A 739 39.49 22.80 9.33
C PRO A 739 38.64 23.56 10.35
N ALA A 740 37.99 24.66 9.97
CA ALA A 740 37.09 25.41 10.85
C ALA A 740 35.84 24.59 11.18
N VAL A 741 35.25 23.91 10.18
CA VAL A 741 34.08 23.05 10.36
C VAL A 741 34.44 21.81 11.21
N LYS A 742 35.57 21.16 10.90
CA LYS A 742 36.09 20.03 11.71
C LYS A 742 36.33 20.43 13.17
N ALA A 743 36.84 21.63 13.42
CA ALA A 743 37.01 22.13 14.79
C ALA A 743 35.68 22.26 15.54
N MET A 744 34.62 22.73 14.86
CA MET A 744 33.27 22.80 15.44
C MET A 744 32.70 21.39 15.70
N ILE A 745 32.84 20.47 14.74
CA ILE A 745 32.37 19.09 14.87
C ILE A 745 33.10 18.36 16.00
N SER A 746 34.43 18.45 16.05
CA SER A 746 35.25 17.81 17.09
C SER A 746 34.86 18.29 18.48
N ARG A 747 34.59 19.60 18.65
CA ARG A 747 34.13 20.18 19.91
C ARG A 747 32.77 19.62 20.33
N ALA A 748 31.81 19.49 19.41
CA ALA A 748 30.50 18.91 19.69
C ALA A 748 30.59 17.43 20.07
N ILE A 749 31.41 16.65 19.34
CA ILE A 749 31.66 15.23 19.63
C ILE A 749 32.31 15.07 21.01
N ALA A 750 33.35 15.84 21.31
CA ALA A 750 34.04 15.80 22.60
C ALA A 750 33.07 16.09 23.77
N ALA A 751 32.23 17.12 23.65
CA ALA A 751 31.25 17.48 24.68
C ALA A 751 30.20 16.38 24.90
N CYS A 752 29.66 15.78 23.83
CA CYS A 752 28.70 14.67 23.94
C CYS A 752 29.35 13.44 24.58
N ARG A 753 30.58 13.10 24.18
CA ARG A 753 31.34 11.98 24.77
C ARG A 753 31.66 12.20 26.24
N ALA A 754 32.09 13.41 26.61
CA ALA A 754 32.40 13.76 28.00
C ALA A 754 31.16 13.66 28.92
N THR A 755 29.97 13.90 28.37
CA THR A 755 28.69 13.82 29.10
C THR A 755 27.98 12.47 28.95
N GLY A 756 28.54 11.53 28.17
CA GLY A 756 27.94 10.22 27.90
C GLY A 756 26.65 10.28 27.07
N LYS A 757 26.43 11.38 26.34
CA LYS A 757 25.22 11.65 25.55
C LYS A 757 25.36 11.25 24.10
N TYR A 758 24.23 11.06 23.42
CA TYR A 758 24.20 10.66 22.01
C TYR A 758 24.88 11.72 21.12
N ILE A 759 25.64 11.26 20.12
CA ILE A 759 26.17 12.11 19.06
C ILE A 759 26.11 11.39 17.71
N GLY A 760 25.32 11.95 16.80
CA GLY A 760 25.24 11.54 15.42
C GLY A 760 25.59 12.67 14.45
N ILE A 761 25.65 12.36 13.17
CA ILE A 761 25.74 13.33 12.08
C ILE A 761 24.71 12.99 11.01
N CYS A 762 24.05 14.01 10.46
CA CYS A 762 23.11 13.89 9.34
C CYS A 762 23.56 14.77 8.18
N GLY A 763 23.66 14.16 6.99
CA GLY A 763 24.21 14.82 5.81
C GLY A 763 24.74 13.80 4.81
N GLN A 764 25.09 14.25 3.60
CA GLN A 764 25.72 13.37 2.61
C GLN A 764 27.25 13.40 2.68
N GLY A 765 27.87 14.39 3.33
CA GLY A 765 29.34 14.48 3.47
C GLY A 765 30.07 13.19 3.81
N PRO A 766 29.62 12.39 4.79
CA PRO A 766 30.31 11.13 5.12
C PRO A 766 30.25 10.09 3.99
N SER A 767 29.21 10.14 3.15
CA SER A 767 29.10 9.31 1.95
C SER A 767 29.94 9.89 0.80
N ASP A 768 29.80 11.19 0.53
CA ASP A 768 30.46 11.86 -0.59
C ASP A 768 31.99 11.95 -0.40
N HIS A 769 32.43 11.97 0.86
CA HIS A 769 33.82 12.06 1.26
C HIS A 769 34.17 10.92 2.22
N PRO A 770 34.65 9.77 1.69
CA PRO A 770 34.93 8.60 2.51
C PRO A 770 36.01 8.84 3.59
N ASP A 771 36.95 9.75 3.35
CA ASP A 771 37.95 10.19 4.32
C ASP A 771 37.33 10.96 5.50
N PHE A 772 36.22 11.67 5.26
CA PHE A 772 35.48 12.37 6.30
C PHE A 772 34.72 11.40 7.20
N ALA A 773 34.04 10.39 6.63
CA ALA A 773 33.47 9.29 7.42
C ALA A 773 34.56 8.63 8.27
N ASP A 774 35.75 8.47 7.70
CA ASP A 774 36.84 7.84 8.43
C ASP A 774 37.32 8.66 9.63
N TRP A 775 37.43 9.98 9.43
CA TRP A 775 37.76 10.94 10.47
C TRP A 775 36.69 10.99 11.56
N LEU A 776 35.39 11.06 11.21
CA LEU A 776 34.28 11.08 12.18
C LEU A 776 34.29 9.87 13.11
N ALA A 777 34.56 8.69 12.56
CA ALA A 777 34.72 7.47 13.35
C ALA A 777 35.90 7.55 14.32
N ALA A 778 37.02 8.15 13.89
CA ALA A 778 38.21 8.31 14.73
C ALA A 778 37.97 9.31 15.87
N GLU A 779 37.21 10.37 15.61
CA GLU A 779 36.72 11.31 16.65
C GLU A 779 35.72 10.65 17.61
N GLY A 780 35.13 9.51 17.22
CA GLY A 780 34.25 8.72 18.05
C GLY A 780 32.77 9.10 17.95
N ILE A 781 32.31 9.44 16.74
CA ILE A 781 30.89 9.54 16.40
C ILE A 781 30.17 8.21 16.69
N VAL A 782 28.91 8.26 17.16
CA VAL A 782 28.14 7.05 17.50
C VAL A 782 27.26 6.59 16.34
N SER A 783 26.80 7.51 15.51
CA SER A 783 25.99 7.19 14.33
C SER A 783 26.25 8.13 13.15
N ILE A 784 26.02 7.62 11.95
CA ILE A 784 26.07 8.37 10.69
C ILE A 784 24.76 8.11 9.96
N SER A 785 24.01 9.17 9.64
CA SER A 785 22.70 9.09 9.00
C SER A 785 22.78 9.52 7.53
N LEU A 786 22.53 8.58 6.63
CA LEU A 786 22.77 8.71 5.19
C LEU A 786 21.49 8.56 4.36
N ASN A 787 21.57 8.90 3.07
CA ASN A 787 20.47 8.60 2.17
C ASN A 787 20.45 7.08 1.94
N PRO A 788 19.28 6.47 1.70
CA PRO A 788 19.20 5.01 1.63
C PRO A 788 20.05 4.38 0.52
N ASP A 789 20.34 5.11 -0.56
CA ASP A 789 21.19 4.66 -1.67
C ASP A 789 22.68 4.53 -1.31
N THR A 790 23.16 5.22 -0.27
CA THR A 790 24.59 5.24 0.11
C THR A 790 24.92 4.46 1.39
N VAL A 791 23.90 3.86 2.01
CA VAL A 791 24.02 3.10 3.28
C VAL A 791 24.97 1.91 3.15
N VAL A 792 24.79 1.08 2.12
CA VAL A 792 25.53 -0.19 1.99
C VAL A 792 27.02 0.05 1.77
N ASP A 793 27.37 0.94 0.85
CA ASP A 793 28.77 1.23 0.52
C ASP A 793 29.52 1.81 1.72
N THR A 794 28.89 2.77 2.42
CA THR A 794 29.49 3.40 3.60
C THR A 794 29.63 2.39 4.75
N TRP A 795 28.63 1.51 4.94
CA TRP A 795 28.70 0.44 5.94
C TRP A 795 29.86 -0.51 5.67
N GLN A 796 29.98 -1.03 4.45
CA GLN A 796 31.04 -1.96 4.09
C GLN A 796 32.44 -1.35 4.25
N ARG A 797 32.58 -0.06 3.99
CA ARG A 797 33.84 0.67 4.22
C ARG A 797 34.18 0.73 5.71
N LEU A 798 33.25 1.23 6.53
CA LEU A 798 33.50 1.46 7.95
C LEU A 798 33.66 0.15 8.74
N ALA A 799 33.04 -0.93 8.28
CA ALA A 799 33.20 -2.26 8.86
C ALA A 799 34.57 -2.93 8.56
N LYS A 800 35.33 -2.45 7.58
CA LYS A 800 36.67 -2.96 7.25
C LYS A 800 37.79 -2.36 8.11
N ARG A 801 37.46 -1.39 8.95
CA ARG A 801 38.39 -0.76 9.88
C ARG A 801 38.45 -1.52 11.19
#